data_AF-A0A3A6QAD9-F1
#
_entry.id   AF-A0A3A6QAD9-F1
#
_cell.length_a   1.000
_cell.length_b   1.000
_cell.length_c   1.000
_cell.angle_alpha   90.00
_cell.angle_beta   90.00
_cell.angle_gamma   90.00
#
_symmetry.space_group_name_H-M   'P 1'
#
loop_
_entity.id
_entity.type
_entity.pdbx_description
1 polymer ?
#
loop_
_entity_poly.entity_id
_entity_poly.type
_entity_poly.pdbx_seq_one_letter_code
_entity_poly.pdbx_strand_id
1 'polypeptide(L)'
;MAKSKIAKQSKTVKHVRNSQNVVPLNLDIPYKNVHSTQVQQFDVSHLLYFGANKENEKISSRTIFIRSFCKKAHQYVSNGNSAQSVKACYENLRAYLTVCDALNVDPFSESGYLKYAGNDGELRHRIKVFAPSKRLWEYNHGDELGIKESSAAAVLSALRTALEWCGLPISDWARHHRGFAGERTPFKGYSDEEEKLLVTRLEALFFTLAPQLIAAKENNTPLPETLPLIISLGLHEETVHIPTSLEARVKCKSKNVTAVNAAAALNLTMGAAYHLMCFFTSLNDSNIRNIAHPIHVHTEERDKSLQIVKVSSYKPRSNSEVDALLVGEKFDVDKRDGVKFLKLLERLSKLYGNGEDGSVMLFTLNNHSEVNDSFSLTELNKKLVNKLHLLSPHRTGNLPWFKELFYAYRNQQVITSKKVMNHLGRTVVHKEVLEISKTKAGQGATNSAYCILSCYTDLPLKGVLLPLTYSEIDNDGNVIVSFNYRSGETGYFKVPACDLTLIKDIEQYAKERADKQPKKYERLLLTRTSQSVPCDWEGVSPISASLMHKWSVEPNYYYLSLQSSRWREMSSNQAYAEGGIQAVQSLLQNKRDTIERSYINGLPSRNKVILSQGIEVIENLFDNDLEQAKDAVAQRRGIPMLTYEEGEKKRKTNPNGIACDGRQVMIDGKNTQRETNYALGVDLPCAEFDMCHKCQSAKAVDDVDAIYKLISYIDVFKEGLDLFPDSKGGALEKIEAFECTLDGASDDVFDEAMKKFNTQGRHPRVSIDHAILSM
;
A
#
# COMPACT_ATOMS: atom_id res chain seq x y z
N MET A 1 -11.69 -40.93 -82.65
CA MET A 1 -10.26 -41.09 -82.28
C MET A 1 -9.97 -40.31 -81.01
N ALA A 2 -8.94 -40.74 -80.29
CA ALA A 2 -8.76 -40.66 -78.85
C ALA A 2 -8.72 -39.24 -78.23
N LYS A 3 -9.37 -39.11 -77.06
CA LYS A 3 -9.17 -38.00 -76.12
C LYS A 3 -7.84 -38.23 -75.37
N SER A 4 -6.86 -37.37 -75.63
CA SER A 4 -5.57 -37.35 -74.94
C SER A 4 -5.68 -36.80 -73.50
N LYS A 5 -4.96 -37.42 -72.57
CA LYS A 5 -5.05 -37.28 -71.10
C LYS A 5 -4.16 -36.17 -70.50
N ILE A 6 -3.68 -35.20 -71.27
CA ILE A 6 -2.70 -34.19 -70.77
C ILE A 6 -3.24 -32.74 -70.80
N ALA A 7 -4.56 -32.55 -70.98
CA ALA A 7 -5.22 -31.24 -70.86
C ALA A 7 -5.72 -30.91 -69.42
N LYS A 8 -5.21 -31.60 -68.39
CA LYS A 8 -5.49 -31.28 -66.98
C LYS A 8 -4.16 -31.21 -66.23
N GLN A 9 -3.84 -30.01 -65.74
CA GLN A 9 -2.65 -29.61 -64.95
C GLN A 9 -1.48 -28.98 -65.72
N SER A 10 -1.70 -27.83 -66.36
CA SER A 10 -0.66 -26.79 -66.40
C SER A 10 -0.85 -25.90 -65.17
N LYS A 11 -0.12 -26.21 -64.09
CA LYS A 11 0.11 -25.22 -63.03
C LYS A 11 0.85 -24.06 -63.68
N THR A 12 0.24 -22.88 -63.64
CA THR A 12 0.90 -21.61 -63.94
C THR A 12 2.14 -21.54 -63.05
N VAL A 13 3.32 -21.62 -63.66
CA VAL A 13 4.58 -21.29 -62.98
C VAL A 13 4.50 -19.79 -62.70
N LYS A 14 4.01 -19.42 -61.51
CA LYS A 14 4.23 -18.08 -60.98
C LYS A 14 5.74 -17.95 -60.82
N HIS A 15 6.35 -17.08 -61.60
CA HIS A 15 7.67 -16.55 -61.29
C HIS A 15 7.64 -16.05 -59.84
N VAL A 16 8.24 -16.83 -58.93
CA VAL A 16 8.56 -16.36 -57.60
C VAL A 16 9.69 -15.36 -57.79
N ARG A 17 9.35 -14.08 -57.89
CA ARG A 17 10.32 -13.01 -57.65
C ARG A 17 10.77 -13.17 -56.20
N ASN A 18 11.96 -13.73 -56.04
CA ASN A 18 12.63 -13.87 -54.76
C ASN A 18 12.91 -12.45 -54.23
N SER A 19 12.00 -11.95 -53.39
CA SER A 19 12.02 -10.63 -52.78
C SER A 19 12.48 -10.71 -51.31
N GLN A 20 13.32 -11.69 -50.99
CA GLN A 20 13.87 -11.85 -49.64
C GLN A 20 14.97 -10.85 -49.27
N ASN A 21 15.31 -9.87 -50.13
CA ASN A 21 16.34 -8.86 -49.86
C ASN A 21 15.91 -7.41 -50.16
N VAL A 22 14.63 -7.07 -50.01
CA VAL A 22 14.18 -5.66 -49.97
C VAL A 22 13.48 -5.43 -48.63
N VAL A 23 14.23 -4.91 -47.65
CA VAL A 23 13.66 -4.44 -46.38
C VAL A 23 12.77 -3.23 -46.71
N PRO A 24 11.46 -3.27 -46.41
CA PRO A 24 10.60 -2.10 -46.58
C PRO A 24 11.16 -0.94 -45.75
N LEU A 25 11.27 0.24 -46.37
CA LEU A 25 11.69 1.51 -45.78
C LEU A 25 10.64 2.10 -44.82
N ASN A 26 9.96 1.24 -44.06
CA ASN A 26 8.90 1.66 -43.14
C ASN A 26 9.55 2.09 -41.80
N LEU A 27 9.13 3.25 -41.29
CA LEU A 27 9.51 3.73 -39.97
C LEU A 27 8.58 3.11 -38.94
N ASP A 28 8.63 1.79 -38.82
CA ASP A 28 7.80 1.02 -37.91
C ASP A 28 8.65 0.18 -36.94
N ILE A 29 8.03 -0.25 -35.85
CA ILE A 29 8.63 -1.13 -34.85
C ILE A 29 7.67 -2.25 -34.45
N PRO A 30 8.17 -3.42 -34.02
CA PRO A 30 7.36 -4.38 -33.30
C PRO A 30 6.89 -3.78 -31.98
N TYR A 31 5.58 -3.82 -31.73
CA TYR A 31 4.95 -3.22 -30.58
C TYR A 31 3.91 -4.16 -29.99
N LYS A 32 3.97 -4.37 -28.67
CA LYS A 32 2.97 -5.16 -27.96
C LYS A 32 2.19 -4.27 -26.98
N ASN A 33 0.89 -4.13 -27.23
CA ASN A 33 -0.01 -3.46 -26.31
C ASN A 33 -0.23 -4.34 -25.07
N VAL A 34 -0.40 -3.74 -23.90
CA VAL A 34 -0.68 -4.43 -22.62
C VAL A 34 -1.94 -5.28 -22.71
N HIS A 35 -2.90 -4.88 -23.54
CA HIS A 35 -4.17 -5.58 -23.75
C HIS A 35 -4.18 -6.52 -24.96
N SER A 36 -3.09 -6.64 -25.72
CA SER A 36 -3.01 -7.50 -26.89
C SER A 36 -1.99 -8.63 -26.68
N THR A 37 -2.42 -9.84 -26.96
CA THR A 37 -1.53 -11.01 -26.97
C THR A 37 -0.62 -11.03 -28.20
N GLN A 38 -1.01 -10.32 -29.26
CA GLN A 38 -0.31 -10.27 -30.55
C GLN A 38 0.67 -9.10 -30.63
N VAL A 39 1.80 -9.33 -31.27
CA VAL A 39 2.77 -8.28 -31.65
C VAL A 39 2.27 -7.62 -32.93
N GLN A 40 2.21 -6.30 -32.93
CA GLN A 40 1.75 -5.48 -34.06
C GLN A 40 2.91 -4.61 -34.57
N GLN A 41 2.78 -4.09 -35.79
CA GLN A 41 3.66 -3.03 -36.29
C GLN A 41 3.11 -1.65 -35.87
N PHE A 42 4.00 -0.77 -35.41
CA PHE A 42 3.63 0.57 -34.95
C PHE A 42 4.47 1.64 -35.65
N ASP A 43 3.81 2.61 -36.30
CA ASP A 43 4.45 3.72 -37.02
C ASP A 43 5.07 4.75 -36.06
N VAL A 44 6.39 4.92 -36.15
CA VAL A 44 7.19 5.87 -35.37
C VAL A 44 7.66 7.08 -36.19
N SER A 45 7.11 7.30 -37.40
CA SER A 45 7.49 8.44 -38.25
C SER A 45 7.28 9.81 -37.59
N HIS A 46 6.39 9.91 -36.60
CA HIS A 46 6.17 11.12 -35.81
C HIS A 46 7.42 11.59 -35.04
N LEU A 47 8.39 10.70 -34.75
CA LEU A 47 9.65 11.05 -34.09
C LEU A 47 10.57 11.94 -34.94
N LEU A 48 10.30 12.05 -36.25
CA LEU A 48 11.07 12.93 -37.16
C LEU A 48 10.66 14.40 -37.07
N TYR A 49 9.65 14.74 -36.28
CA TYR A 49 9.09 16.08 -36.19
C TYR A 49 9.39 16.70 -34.82
N PHE A 50 9.47 18.03 -34.77
CA PHE A 50 9.70 18.76 -33.52
C PHE A 50 8.62 18.43 -32.48
N GLY A 51 9.02 18.10 -31.25
CA GLY A 51 8.12 17.66 -30.19
C GLY A 51 7.42 16.31 -30.47
N ALA A 52 7.94 15.55 -31.43
CA ALA A 52 7.36 14.30 -31.91
C ALA A 52 5.89 14.42 -32.39
N ASN A 53 5.51 15.57 -32.93
CA ASN A 53 4.18 15.84 -33.50
C ASN A 53 4.28 16.10 -35.01
N LYS A 54 3.54 15.34 -35.82
CA LYS A 54 3.54 15.45 -37.30
C LYS A 54 3.04 16.82 -37.81
N GLU A 55 2.34 17.60 -36.98
CA GLU A 55 1.89 18.95 -37.31
C GLU A 55 3.02 19.99 -37.26
N ASN A 56 4.14 19.66 -36.60
CA ASN A 56 5.27 20.56 -36.46
C ASN A 56 6.30 20.40 -37.59
N GLU A 57 7.37 21.18 -37.56
CA GLU A 57 8.46 21.09 -38.54
C GLU A 57 9.19 19.74 -38.49
N LYS A 58 9.53 19.22 -39.68
CA LYS A 58 10.29 17.98 -39.83
C LYS A 58 11.79 18.23 -39.69
N ILE A 59 12.43 17.52 -38.77
CA ILE A 59 13.87 17.59 -38.52
C ILE A 59 14.57 16.47 -39.29
N SER A 60 15.01 16.79 -40.50
CA SER A 60 15.55 15.80 -41.45
C SER A 60 16.78 15.04 -40.94
N SER A 61 17.62 15.68 -40.09
CA SER A 61 18.82 15.07 -39.50
C SER A 61 18.52 13.85 -38.62
N ARG A 62 17.32 13.74 -38.05
CA ARG A 62 16.91 12.58 -37.22
C ARG A 62 16.76 11.28 -38.01
N THR A 63 16.54 11.38 -39.32
CA THR A 63 16.11 10.26 -40.17
C THR A 63 17.05 9.06 -40.09
N ILE A 64 18.36 9.30 -40.07
CA ILE A 64 19.37 8.23 -40.03
C ILE A 64 19.28 7.45 -38.70
N PHE A 65 19.18 8.17 -37.58
CA PHE A 65 19.11 7.60 -36.24
C PHE A 65 17.82 6.81 -36.01
N ILE A 66 16.66 7.34 -36.44
CA ILE A 66 15.38 6.65 -36.27
C ILE A 66 15.29 5.41 -37.16
N ARG A 67 15.86 5.43 -38.38
CA ARG A 67 15.96 4.22 -39.22
C ARG A 67 16.82 3.14 -38.57
N SER A 68 17.95 3.53 -37.97
CA SER A 68 18.79 2.59 -37.22
C SER A 68 18.03 1.96 -36.05
N PHE A 69 17.29 2.79 -35.29
CA PHE A 69 16.45 2.32 -34.19
C PHE A 69 15.42 1.28 -34.65
N CYS A 70 14.65 1.56 -35.71
CA CYS A 70 13.67 0.62 -36.27
C CYS A 70 14.32 -0.72 -36.66
N LYS A 71 15.45 -0.66 -37.37
CA LYS A 71 16.19 -1.87 -37.78
C LYS A 71 16.60 -2.72 -36.58
N LYS A 72 17.15 -2.10 -35.54
CA LYS A 72 17.59 -2.78 -34.31
C LYS A 72 16.42 -3.32 -33.49
N ALA A 73 15.31 -2.60 -33.41
CA ALA A 73 14.09 -3.05 -32.75
C ALA A 73 13.54 -4.33 -33.39
N HIS A 74 13.48 -4.39 -34.73
CA HIS A 74 13.10 -5.59 -35.45
C HIS A 74 14.07 -6.75 -35.19
N GLN A 75 15.38 -6.50 -35.31
CA GLN A 75 16.41 -7.51 -35.04
C GLN A 75 16.30 -8.08 -33.62
N TYR A 76 16.08 -7.23 -32.61
CA TYR A 76 15.95 -7.64 -31.22
C TYR A 76 14.81 -8.64 -31.01
N VAL A 77 13.64 -8.38 -31.58
CA VAL A 77 12.47 -9.28 -31.48
C VAL A 77 12.64 -10.53 -32.33
N SER A 78 13.24 -10.42 -33.52
CA SER A 78 13.57 -11.58 -34.37
C SER A 78 14.53 -12.55 -33.67
N ASN A 79 15.36 -12.07 -32.75
CA ASN A 79 16.24 -12.91 -31.91
C ASN A 79 15.50 -13.56 -30.72
N GLY A 80 14.16 -13.53 -30.68
CA GLY A 80 13.35 -14.15 -29.63
C GLY A 80 13.13 -13.27 -28.39
N ASN A 81 13.54 -12.00 -28.42
CA ASN A 81 13.32 -11.10 -27.28
C ASN A 81 11.94 -10.43 -27.29
N SER A 82 11.56 -9.86 -26.15
CA SER A 82 10.23 -9.28 -25.95
C SER A 82 9.99 -7.98 -26.72
N ALA A 83 8.90 -7.92 -27.48
CA ALA A 83 8.39 -6.69 -28.09
C ALA A 83 7.93 -5.65 -27.04
N GLN A 84 7.72 -6.06 -25.79
CA GLN A 84 7.42 -5.12 -24.70
C GLN A 84 8.65 -4.29 -24.30
N SER A 85 9.86 -4.86 -24.40
CA SER A 85 11.11 -4.13 -24.19
C SER A 85 11.33 -3.08 -25.29
N VAL A 86 10.98 -3.41 -26.54
CA VAL A 86 11.02 -2.45 -27.67
C VAL A 86 10.08 -1.27 -27.40
N LYS A 87 8.84 -1.54 -26.97
CA LYS A 87 7.90 -0.50 -26.56
C LYS A 87 8.51 0.43 -25.50
N ALA A 88 9.11 -0.12 -24.45
CA ALA A 88 9.71 0.67 -23.38
C ALA A 88 10.87 1.56 -23.90
N CYS A 89 11.74 1.03 -24.77
CA CYS A 89 12.80 1.82 -25.39
C CYS A 89 12.25 2.96 -26.24
N TYR A 90 11.22 2.69 -27.04
CA TYR A 90 10.53 3.68 -27.86
C TYR A 90 9.89 4.80 -27.01
N GLU A 91 9.14 4.48 -25.96
CA GLU A 91 8.47 5.47 -25.13
C GLU A 91 9.48 6.42 -24.46
N ASN A 92 10.61 5.89 -23.99
CA ASN A 92 11.67 6.69 -23.39
C ASN A 92 12.43 7.54 -24.42
N LEU A 93 12.69 7.01 -25.63
CA LEU A 93 13.28 7.77 -26.72
C LEU A 93 12.39 8.94 -27.13
N ARG A 94 11.07 8.71 -27.28
CA ARG A 94 10.09 9.75 -27.61
C ARG A 94 10.08 10.87 -26.57
N ALA A 95 10.05 10.51 -25.28
CA ALA A 95 10.08 11.47 -24.19
C ALA A 95 11.37 12.30 -24.20
N TYR A 96 12.52 11.64 -24.37
CA TYR A 96 13.83 12.29 -24.49
C TYR A 96 13.88 13.30 -25.65
N LEU A 97 13.44 12.91 -26.85
CA LEU A 97 13.41 13.80 -28.02
C LEU A 97 12.57 15.06 -27.74
N THR A 98 11.41 14.88 -27.09
CA THR A 98 10.52 16.00 -26.74
C THR A 98 11.18 16.98 -25.78
N VAL A 99 11.93 16.48 -24.79
CA VAL A 99 12.67 17.33 -23.84
C VAL A 99 13.81 18.07 -24.54
N CYS A 100 14.59 17.39 -25.38
CA CYS A 100 15.68 18.03 -26.12
C CYS A 100 15.18 19.11 -27.07
N ASP A 101 14.05 18.87 -27.74
CA ASP A 101 13.36 19.87 -28.57
C ASP A 101 12.96 21.10 -27.75
N ALA A 102 12.34 20.89 -26.58
CA ALA A 102 11.93 21.98 -25.71
C ALA A 102 13.10 22.79 -25.13
N LEU A 103 14.25 22.15 -24.92
CA LEU A 103 15.49 22.79 -24.46
C LEU A 103 16.36 23.33 -25.60
N ASN A 104 15.94 23.16 -26.86
CA ASN A 104 16.68 23.54 -28.06
C ASN A 104 18.11 22.97 -28.10
N VAL A 105 18.26 21.67 -27.79
CA VAL A 105 19.54 20.95 -27.83
C VAL A 105 19.47 19.75 -28.77
N ASP A 106 20.58 19.40 -29.43
CA ASP A 106 20.60 18.25 -30.34
C ASP A 106 20.51 16.92 -29.55
N PRO A 107 19.42 16.15 -29.67
CA PRO A 107 19.26 14.89 -28.95
C PRO A 107 20.25 13.80 -29.37
N PHE A 108 20.89 13.90 -30.53
CA PHE A 108 21.85 12.88 -30.98
C PHE A 108 23.31 13.29 -30.74
N SER A 109 23.53 14.23 -29.82
CA SER A 109 24.84 14.68 -29.36
C SER A 109 25.09 14.33 -27.89
N GLU A 110 26.35 14.33 -27.49
CA GLU A 110 26.73 14.18 -26.08
C GLU A 110 26.08 15.26 -25.20
N SER A 111 26.05 16.50 -25.70
CA SER A 111 25.45 17.63 -24.97
C SER A 111 23.95 17.43 -24.71
N GLY A 112 23.20 16.90 -25.68
CA GLY A 112 21.79 16.57 -25.52
C GLY A 112 21.58 15.44 -24.54
N TYR A 113 22.41 14.40 -24.61
CA TYR A 113 22.36 13.29 -23.66
C TYR A 113 22.60 13.79 -22.23
N LEU A 114 23.63 14.61 -22.01
CA LEU A 114 23.97 15.14 -20.68
C LEU A 114 22.93 16.15 -20.16
N LYS A 115 22.22 16.88 -21.02
CA LYS A 115 21.07 17.71 -20.60
C LYS A 115 19.91 16.89 -20.05
N TYR A 116 19.79 15.63 -20.42
CA TYR A 116 18.76 14.74 -19.88
C TYR A 116 19.27 13.88 -18.72
N ALA A 117 20.40 13.19 -18.91
CA ALA A 117 20.94 12.18 -18.00
C ALA A 117 22.04 12.67 -17.07
N GLY A 118 22.61 13.86 -17.32
CA GLY A 118 23.75 14.41 -16.60
C GLY A 118 23.45 14.75 -15.13
N ASN A 119 24.49 15.16 -14.41
CA ASN A 119 24.39 15.49 -12.98
C ASN A 119 23.42 16.65 -12.70
N ASP A 120 23.29 17.59 -13.64
CA ASP A 120 22.33 18.70 -13.63
C ASP A 120 21.24 18.54 -14.71
N GLY A 121 21.02 17.30 -15.17
CA GLY A 121 20.08 16.97 -16.23
C GLY A 121 18.63 16.81 -15.75
N GLU A 122 17.72 16.70 -16.71
CA GLU A 122 16.27 16.56 -16.47
C GLU A 122 15.91 15.42 -15.51
N LEU A 123 16.59 14.27 -15.58
CA LEU A 123 16.30 13.16 -14.67
C LEU A 123 16.60 13.51 -13.19
N ARG A 124 17.66 14.27 -12.92
CA ARG A 124 18.02 14.72 -11.56
C ARG A 124 17.07 15.81 -11.07
N HIS A 125 16.64 16.72 -11.94
CA HIS A 125 15.57 17.68 -11.64
C HIS A 125 14.29 16.95 -11.20
N ARG A 126 13.84 15.95 -11.98
CA ARG A 126 12.62 15.19 -11.65
C ARG A 126 12.73 14.40 -10.34
N ILE A 127 13.92 13.96 -9.95
CA ILE A 127 14.15 13.36 -8.63
C ILE A 127 14.04 14.42 -7.54
N LYS A 128 14.65 15.60 -7.73
CA LYS A 128 14.61 16.69 -6.75
C LYS A 128 13.19 17.17 -6.45
N VAL A 129 12.31 17.15 -7.46
CA VAL A 129 10.89 17.54 -7.34
C VAL A 129 10.03 16.43 -6.72
N PHE A 130 10.54 15.20 -6.57
CA PHE A 130 9.75 14.09 -6.05
C PHE A 130 9.47 14.23 -4.55
N ALA A 131 8.19 14.46 -4.21
CA ALA A 131 7.71 14.50 -2.84
C ALA A 131 6.79 13.30 -2.55
N PRO A 132 7.32 12.19 -1.97
CA PRO A 132 6.55 10.96 -1.75
C PRO A 132 5.45 11.08 -0.69
N SER A 133 5.54 12.06 0.22
CA SER A 133 4.56 12.27 1.29
C SER A 133 3.29 12.97 0.81
N LYS A 134 3.36 13.72 -0.30
CA LYS A 134 2.22 14.46 -0.84
C LYS A 134 1.36 13.59 -1.74
N ARG A 135 0.07 13.54 -1.43
CA ARG A 135 -0.99 12.91 -2.22
C ARG A 135 -1.37 13.79 -3.39
N LEU A 136 -1.88 13.20 -4.48
CA LEU A 136 -2.20 13.94 -5.70
C LEU A 136 -3.14 15.14 -5.48
N TRP A 137 -4.09 15.02 -4.56
CA TRP A 137 -5.04 16.09 -4.22
C TRP A 137 -4.43 17.19 -3.35
N GLU A 138 -3.22 17.05 -2.82
CA GLU A 138 -2.52 18.11 -2.06
C GLU A 138 -1.74 19.08 -2.96
N TYR A 139 -1.50 18.70 -4.22
CA TYR A 139 -0.82 19.54 -5.20
C TYR A 139 -1.74 20.59 -5.81
N ASN A 140 -1.21 21.75 -6.15
CA ASN A 140 -1.95 22.77 -6.90
C ASN A 140 -2.00 22.44 -8.40
N HIS A 141 -2.88 23.14 -9.14
CA HIS A 141 -2.89 23.07 -10.59
C HIS A 141 -1.53 23.57 -11.14
N GLY A 142 -0.92 22.80 -12.03
CA GLY A 142 0.37 23.10 -12.65
C GLY A 142 1.59 22.58 -11.89
N ASP A 143 1.42 22.09 -10.65
CA ASP A 143 2.54 21.56 -9.87
C ASP A 143 3.19 20.35 -10.58
N GLU A 144 4.51 20.33 -10.59
CA GLU A 144 5.30 19.24 -11.16
C GLU A 144 5.29 18.00 -10.25
N LEU A 145 5.15 16.83 -10.86
CA LEU A 145 5.26 15.53 -10.20
C LEU A 145 6.61 14.91 -10.53
N GLY A 146 7.46 14.81 -9.50
CA GLY A 146 8.75 14.14 -9.62
C GLY A 146 8.67 12.62 -9.76
N ILE A 147 9.83 11.98 -9.86
CA ILE A 147 9.97 10.52 -9.94
C ILE A 147 11.00 9.99 -8.93
N LYS A 148 10.84 8.73 -8.51
CA LYS A 148 11.86 8.03 -7.71
C LYS A 148 13.16 7.90 -8.49
N GLU A 149 14.29 7.90 -7.79
CA GLU A 149 15.61 7.66 -8.41
C GLU A 149 15.69 6.31 -9.13
N SER A 150 15.12 5.26 -8.55
CA SER A 150 15.03 3.94 -9.21
C SER A 150 14.19 3.96 -10.50
N SER A 151 13.20 4.85 -10.59
CA SER A 151 12.45 5.08 -11.85
C SER A 151 13.30 5.82 -12.86
N ALA A 152 14.08 6.82 -12.44
CA ALA A 152 15.04 7.49 -13.31
C ALA A 152 16.12 6.52 -13.83
N ALA A 153 16.61 5.60 -13.00
CA ALA A 153 17.55 4.55 -13.41
C ALA A 153 16.95 3.63 -14.49
N ALA A 154 15.68 3.23 -14.36
CA ALA A 154 14.99 2.42 -15.35
C ALA A 154 14.75 3.18 -16.67
N VAL A 155 14.33 4.45 -16.58
CA VAL A 155 14.17 5.35 -17.73
C VAL A 155 15.51 5.50 -18.47
N LEU A 156 16.59 5.76 -17.73
CA LEU A 156 17.91 5.91 -18.32
C LEU A 156 18.39 4.62 -18.98
N SER A 157 18.20 3.46 -18.34
CA SER A 157 18.59 2.18 -18.92
C SER A 157 17.89 1.93 -20.27
N ALA A 158 16.57 2.16 -20.34
CA ALA A 158 15.82 2.01 -21.58
C ALA A 158 16.23 3.05 -22.64
N LEU A 159 16.50 4.28 -22.23
CA LEU A 159 16.99 5.34 -23.12
C LEU A 159 18.37 5.02 -23.69
N ARG A 160 19.31 4.54 -22.86
CA ARG A 160 20.65 4.16 -23.31
C ARG A 160 20.59 3.08 -24.39
N THR A 161 19.80 2.02 -24.16
CA THR A 161 19.56 1.00 -25.19
C THR A 161 18.94 1.58 -26.45
N ALA A 162 17.97 2.50 -26.34
CA ALA A 162 17.36 3.14 -27.50
C ALA A 162 18.36 3.99 -28.31
N LEU A 163 19.23 4.75 -27.64
CA LEU A 163 20.24 5.58 -28.29
C LEU A 163 21.40 4.75 -28.86
N GLU A 164 21.78 3.64 -28.22
CA GLU A 164 22.68 2.64 -28.82
C GLU A 164 22.09 2.06 -30.10
N TRP A 165 20.78 1.78 -30.12
CA TRP A 165 20.08 1.33 -31.32
C TRP A 165 20.03 2.41 -32.41
N CYS A 166 20.05 3.69 -32.03
CA CYS A 166 20.25 4.80 -32.96
C CYS A 166 21.69 4.88 -33.51
N GLY A 167 22.66 4.13 -32.95
CA GLY A 167 24.05 4.09 -33.40
C GLY A 167 25.00 5.05 -32.67
N LEU A 168 24.63 5.50 -31.46
CA LEU A 168 25.41 6.44 -30.66
C LEU A 168 26.37 5.75 -29.68
N PRO A 169 27.53 6.36 -29.35
CA PRO A 169 28.53 5.80 -28.42
C PRO A 169 28.17 6.04 -26.95
N ILE A 170 27.02 5.50 -26.52
CA ILE A 170 26.44 5.77 -25.19
C ILE A 170 27.33 5.32 -24.03
N SER A 171 28.10 4.25 -24.21
CA SER A 171 29.05 3.75 -23.21
C SER A 171 30.09 4.80 -22.81
N ASP A 172 30.49 5.68 -23.74
CA ASP A 172 31.46 6.74 -23.47
C ASP A 172 30.78 7.88 -22.70
N TRP A 173 29.64 8.36 -23.19
CA TRP A 173 28.88 9.45 -22.55
C TRP A 173 28.38 9.10 -21.14
N ALA A 174 28.08 7.82 -20.90
CA ALA A 174 27.67 7.31 -19.60
C ALA A 174 28.71 7.54 -18.49
N ARG A 175 30.00 7.72 -18.84
CA ARG A 175 31.09 7.97 -17.89
C ARG A 175 31.15 9.43 -17.42
N HIS A 176 30.44 10.34 -18.08
CA HIS A 176 30.50 11.78 -17.79
C HIS A 176 29.44 12.25 -16.77
N HIS A 177 28.75 11.32 -16.11
CA HIS A 177 27.83 11.64 -15.03
C HIS A 177 27.75 10.50 -14.02
N ARG A 178 27.25 10.81 -12.81
CA ARG A 178 27.04 9.81 -11.78
C ARG A 178 25.86 8.90 -12.14
N GLY A 179 26.00 7.61 -11.83
CA GLY A 179 24.92 6.64 -11.93
C GLY A 179 23.75 6.97 -11.01
N PHE A 180 22.57 6.44 -11.33
CA PHE A 180 21.38 6.53 -10.48
C PHE A 180 21.32 5.29 -9.59
N ALA A 181 20.99 5.46 -8.31
CA ALA A 181 20.80 4.33 -7.42
C ALA A 181 19.63 3.45 -7.90
N GLY A 182 19.94 2.17 -8.17
CA GLY A 182 18.95 1.17 -8.56
C GLY A 182 18.28 0.49 -7.36
N GLU A 183 18.48 1.00 -6.16
CA GLU A 183 17.90 0.43 -4.94
C GLU A 183 16.38 0.55 -4.97
N ARG A 184 15.73 -0.57 -4.69
CA ARG A 184 14.27 -0.63 -4.60
C ARG A 184 13.92 -0.53 -3.13
N THR A 185 13.13 0.46 -2.77
CA THR A 185 12.45 0.44 -1.48
C THR A 185 11.60 -0.83 -1.40
N PRO A 186 11.82 -1.70 -0.40
CA PRO A 186 10.98 -2.86 -0.18
C PRO A 186 9.51 -2.46 -0.06
N PHE A 187 8.62 -3.42 -0.29
CA PHE A 187 7.20 -3.18 -0.04
C PHE A 187 6.97 -3.04 1.46
N LYS A 188 5.93 -2.31 1.89
CA LYS A 188 5.50 -2.35 3.28
C LYS A 188 4.63 -3.60 3.48
N GLY A 189 4.99 -4.46 4.44
CA GLY A 189 4.14 -5.57 4.88
C GLY A 189 2.76 -5.10 5.37
N TYR A 190 1.84 -6.04 5.56
CA TYR A 190 0.65 -5.76 6.38
C TYR A 190 1.05 -5.64 7.85
N SER A 191 0.38 -4.78 8.62
CA SER A 191 0.47 -4.82 10.08
C SER A 191 -0.33 -6.00 10.63
N ASP A 192 -0.15 -6.33 11.91
CA ASP A 192 -0.85 -7.44 12.56
C ASP A 192 -2.38 -7.22 12.54
N GLU A 193 -2.85 -5.98 12.68
CA GLU A 193 -4.28 -5.64 12.57
C GLU A 193 -4.79 -5.79 11.13
N GLU A 194 -4.01 -5.34 10.15
CA GLU A 194 -4.34 -5.50 8.73
C GLU A 194 -4.40 -7.00 8.37
N GLU A 195 -3.42 -7.79 8.80
CA GLU A 195 -3.36 -9.23 8.61
C GLU A 195 -4.58 -9.93 9.20
N LYS A 196 -4.85 -9.70 10.48
CA LYS A 196 -6.00 -10.31 11.17
C LYS A 196 -7.31 -9.99 10.46
N LEU A 197 -7.53 -8.74 10.06
CA LEU A 197 -8.72 -8.34 9.32
C LEU A 197 -8.79 -9.04 7.95
N LEU A 198 -7.68 -9.07 7.21
CA LEU A 198 -7.61 -9.66 5.87
C LEU A 198 -7.87 -11.17 5.89
N VAL A 199 -7.14 -11.91 6.73
CA VAL A 199 -7.26 -13.37 6.84
C VAL A 199 -8.68 -13.73 7.26
N THR A 200 -9.19 -13.14 8.34
CA THR A 200 -10.55 -13.40 8.84
C THR A 200 -11.62 -13.24 7.75
N ARG A 201 -11.56 -12.15 6.96
CA ARG A 201 -12.57 -11.86 5.94
C ARG A 201 -12.41 -12.70 4.67
N LEU A 202 -11.18 -12.96 4.25
CA LEU A 202 -10.89 -13.77 3.08
C LEU A 202 -11.26 -15.23 3.32
N GLU A 203 -10.94 -15.76 4.51
CA GLU A 203 -11.34 -17.10 4.94
C GLU A 203 -12.85 -17.21 5.08
N ALA A 204 -13.51 -16.25 5.74
CA ALA A 204 -14.96 -16.24 5.86
C ALA A 204 -15.64 -16.29 4.48
N LEU A 205 -15.16 -15.50 3.52
CA LEU A 205 -15.66 -15.55 2.14
C LEU A 205 -15.43 -16.92 1.49
N PHE A 206 -14.19 -17.42 1.53
CA PHE A 206 -13.81 -18.65 0.85
C PHE A 206 -14.54 -19.87 1.43
N PHE A 207 -14.47 -20.07 2.75
CA PHE A 207 -15.08 -21.20 3.43
C PHE A 207 -16.61 -21.13 3.50
N THR A 208 -17.23 -19.96 3.32
CA THR A 208 -18.69 -19.85 3.18
C THR A 208 -19.14 -20.20 1.76
N LEU A 209 -18.48 -19.65 0.74
CA LEU A 209 -18.94 -19.77 -0.65
C LEU A 209 -18.48 -21.06 -1.33
N ALA A 210 -17.24 -21.51 -1.12
CA ALA A 210 -16.70 -22.67 -1.81
C ALA A 210 -17.51 -23.96 -1.57
N PRO A 211 -17.92 -24.30 -0.32
CA PRO A 211 -18.76 -25.49 -0.09
C PRO A 211 -20.13 -25.41 -0.78
N GLN A 212 -20.76 -24.23 -0.78
CA GLN A 212 -22.05 -24.03 -1.44
C GLN A 212 -21.94 -24.19 -2.97
N LEU A 213 -20.87 -23.67 -3.57
CA LEU A 213 -20.57 -23.83 -4.99
C LEU A 213 -20.29 -25.31 -5.34
N ILE A 214 -19.46 -25.99 -4.55
CA ILE A 214 -19.16 -27.42 -4.72
C ILE A 214 -20.45 -28.24 -4.64
N ALA A 215 -21.24 -28.06 -3.58
CA ALA A 215 -22.47 -28.80 -3.39
C ALA A 215 -23.48 -28.56 -4.52
N ALA A 216 -23.57 -27.33 -5.03
CA ALA A 216 -24.44 -27.02 -6.16
C ALA A 216 -24.03 -27.80 -7.42
N LYS A 217 -22.72 -27.81 -7.71
CA LYS A 217 -22.16 -28.48 -8.90
C LYS A 217 -22.24 -30.00 -8.81
N GLU A 218 -21.93 -30.59 -7.66
CA GLU A 218 -21.96 -32.04 -7.46
C GLU A 218 -23.38 -32.61 -7.48
N ASN A 219 -24.34 -31.87 -6.90
CA ASN A 219 -25.74 -32.29 -6.89
C ASN A 219 -26.51 -31.87 -8.15
N ASN A 220 -25.85 -31.25 -9.13
CA ASN A 220 -26.49 -30.65 -10.33
C ASN A 220 -27.69 -29.75 -9.98
N THR A 221 -27.59 -28.99 -8.89
CA THR A 221 -28.65 -28.07 -8.45
C THR A 221 -28.37 -26.66 -8.96
N PRO A 222 -29.40 -25.91 -9.40
CA PRO A 222 -29.22 -24.53 -9.81
C PRO A 222 -28.80 -23.67 -8.61
N LEU A 223 -27.79 -22.84 -8.80
CA LEU A 223 -27.39 -21.86 -7.80
C LEU A 223 -28.51 -20.82 -7.61
N PRO A 224 -28.78 -20.36 -6.37
CA PRO A 224 -29.67 -19.23 -6.13
C PRO A 224 -29.10 -17.95 -6.78
N GLU A 225 -29.92 -16.92 -6.97
CA GLU A 225 -29.47 -15.65 -7.58
C GLU A 225 -28.30 -15.00 -6.80
N THR A 226 -28.31 -15.16 -5.47
CA THR A 226 -27.25 -14.68 -4.59
C THR A 226 -26.94 -15.70 -3.49
N LEU A 227 -25.70 -15.72 -3.01
CA LEU A 227 -25.27 -16.48 -1.84
C LEU A 227 -25.02 -15.52 -0.67
N PRO A 228 -25.49 -15.84 0.54
CA PRO A 228 -25.27 -15.00 1.71
C PRO A 228 -23.84 -15.15 2.24
N LEU A 229 -23.28 -14.04 2.73
CA LEU A 229 -22.03 -13.95 3.45
C LEU A 229 -22.22 -13.06 4.67
N ILE A 230 -21.94 -13.55 5.86
CA ILE A 230 -22.04 -12.76 7.09
C ILE A 230 -20.71 -12.05 7.36
N ILE A 231 -20.78 -10.75 7.63
CA ILE A 231 -19.63 -9.91 7.96
C ILE A 231 -19.86 -9.29 9.34
N SER A 232 -19.12 -9.76 10.35
CA SER A 232 -19.15 -9.20 11.70
C SER A 232 -18.43 -7.86 11.79
N LEU A 233 -19.12 -6.76 12.08
CA LEU A 233 -18.63 -5.39 12.22
C LEU A 233 -18.67 -4.98 13.71
N GLY A 234 -17.75 -5.55 14.50
CA GLY A 234 -17.76 -5.41 15.95
C GLY A 234 -18.92 -6.20 16.57
N LEU A 235 -19.83 -5.53 17.27
CA LEU A 235 -21.02 -6.15 17.86
C LEU A 235 -22.16 -6.40 16.86
N HIS A 236 -22.04 -5.89 15.63
CA HIS A 236 -23.08 -6.02 14.61
C HIS A 236 -22.68 -7.05 13.56
N GLU A 237 -23.65 -7.67 12.89
CA GLU A 237 -23.41 -8.53 11.74
C GLU A 237 -24.21 -8.06 10.53
N GLU A 238 -23.56 -7.93 9.38
CA GLU A 238 -24.22 -7.59 8.12
C GLU A 238 -24.22 -8.81 7.21
N THR A 239 -25.40 -9.21 6.74
CA THR A 239 -25.52 -10.23 5.68
C THR A 239 -25.35 -9.57 4.31
N VAL A 240 -24.25 -9.90 3.63
CA VAL A 240 -23.97 -9.47 2.26
C VAL A 240 -24.41 -10.54 1.28
N HIS A 241 -25.20 -10.16 0.30
CA HIS A 241 -25.59 -11.03 -0.81
C HIS A 241 -24.58 -10.93 -1.96
N ILE A 242 -23.95 -12.06 -2.29
CA ILE A 242 -22.96 -12.18 -3.37
C ILE A 242 -23.65 -12.80 -4.60
N PRO A 243 -23.71 -12.09 -5.75
CA PRO A 243 -24.41 -12.59 -6.92
C PRO A 243 -23.73 -13.82 -7.50
N THR A 244 -24.49 -14.81 -7.96
CA THR A 244 -23.95 -16.02 -8.60
C THR A 244 -23.82 -15.87 -10.12
N SER A 245 -24.59 -14.97 -10.72
CA SER A 245 -24.61 -14.75 -12.16
C SER A 245 -23.24 -14.33 -12.73
N LEU A 246 -22.81 -15.04 -13.77
CA LEU A 246 -21.61 -14.74 -14.54
C LEU A 246 -21.85 -13.64 -15.60
N GLU A 247 -23.09 -13.17 -15.76
CA GLU A 247 -23.40 -12.11 -16.72
C GLU A 247 -22.63 -10.83 -16.40
N ALA A 248 -21.82 -10.37 -17.34
CA ALA A 248 -21.13 -9.11 -17.24
C ALA A 248 -22.01 -7.98 -17.78
N ARG A 249 -22.19 -6.90 -17.01
CA ARG A 249 -22.84 -5.68 -17.50
C ARG A 249 -21.91 -4.93 -18.46
N VAL A 250 -21.83 -5.37 -19.71
CA VAL A 250 -21.05 -4.70 -20.77
C VAL A 250 -21.84 -3.50 -21.30
N LYS A 251 -21.27 -2.29 -21.24
CA LYS A 251 -21.90 -1.06 -21.78
C LYS A 251 -21.97 -1.03 -23.32
N CYS A 252 -21.24 -1.90 -24.01
CA CYS A 252 -21.33 -2.07 -25.46
C CYS A 252 -22.34 -3.16 -25.81
N LYS A 253 -23.32 -2.83 -26.66
CA LYS A 253 -24.40 -3.70 -27.17
C LYS A 253 -23.93 -4.86 -28.07
N SER A 254 -22.69 -5.32 -27.95
CA SER A 254 -22.24 -6.52 -28.65
C SER A 254 -22.55 -7.72 -27.77
N LYS A 255 -23.56 -8.51 -28.14
CA LYS A 255 -23.96 -9.74 -27.44
C LYS A 255 -22.89 -10.86 -27.50
N ASN A 256 -21.79 -10.65 -28.23
CA ASN A 256 -20.76 -11.65 -28.50
C ASN A 256 -19.40 -11.34 -27.85
N VAL A 257 -19.32 -10.41 -26.89
CA VAL A 257 -18.05 -10.14 -26.19
C VAL A 257 -17.94 -11.03 -24.96
N THR A 258 -16.97 -11.95 -24.98
CA THR A 258 -16.53 -12.70 -23.82
C THR A 258 -16.10 -11.74 -22.72
N ALA A 259 -16.78 -11.78 -21.56
CA ALA A 259 -16.53 -10.86 -20.46
C ALA A 259 -16.64 -11.57 -19.11
N VAL A 260 -15.84 -11.12 -18.14
CA VAL A 260 -15.79 -11.69 -16.78
C VAL A 260 -16.52 -10.77 -15.81
N ASN A 261 -17.53 -11.31 -15.11
CA ASN A 261 -18.10 -10.66 -13.95
C ASN A 261 -17.24 -10.96 -12.70
N ALA A 262 -16.34 -10.05 -12.35
CA ALA A 262 -15.48 -10.20 -11.17
C ALA A 262 -16.24 -10.24 -9.82
N ALA A 263 -17.51 -9.81 -9.79
CA ALA A 263 -18.34 -9.84 -8.58
C ALA A 263 -19.13 -11.15 -8.41
N ALA A 264 -19.12 -12.03 -9.41
CA ALA A 264 -19.79 -13.33 -9.33
C ALA A 264 -19.16 -14.20 -8.24
N ALA A 265 -19.97 -14.97 -7.51
CA ALA A 265 -19.56 -15.72 -6.33
C ALA A 265 -18.33 -16.60 -6.57
N LEU A 266 -18.30 -17.36 -7.66
CA LEU A 266 -17.14 -18.19 -8.02
C LEU A 266 -15.89 -17.35 -8.31
N ASN A 267 -16.00 -16.31 -9.15
CA ASN A 267 -14.88 -15.46 -9.51
C ASN A 267 -14.30 -14.72 -8.29
N LEU A 268 -15.18 -14.23 -7.41
CA LEU A 268 -14.80 -13.58 -6.16
C LEU A 268 -14.12 -14.56 -5.20
N THR A 269 -14.63 -15.80 -5.11
CA THR A 269 -14.03 -16.90 -4.32
C THR A 269 -12.63 -17.24 -4.83
N MET A 270 -12.41 -17.29 -6.14
CA MET A 270 -11.09 -17.51 -6.74
C MET A 270 -10.13 -16.34 -6.47
N GLY A 271 -10.64 -15.10 -6.47
CA GLY A 271 -9.87 -13.93 -6.02
C GLY A 271 -9.44 -14.02 -4.56
N ALA A 272 -10.33 -14.49 -3.67
CA ALA A 272 -10.01 -14.71 -2.26
C ALA A 272 -8.98 -15.83 -2.09
N ALA A 273 -9.17 -16.95 -2.81
CA ALA A 273 -8.25 -18.07 -2.83
C ALA A 273 -6.84 -17.67 -3.26
N TYR A 274 -6.69 -16.76 -4.24
CA TYR A 274 -5.38 -16.22 -4.61
C TYR A 274 -4.67 -15.55 -3.42
N HIS A 275 -5.37 -14.72 -2.63
CA HIS A 275 -4.74 -14.04 -1.49
C HIS A 275 -4.48 -14.98 -0.32
N LEU A 276 -5.37 -15.94 -0.06
CA LEU A 276 -5.12 -17.01 0.91
C LEU A 276 -3.92 -17.87 0.51
N MET A 277 -3.76 -18.19 -0.78
CA MET A 277 -2.54 -18.82 -1.28
C MET A 277 -1.30 -17.96 -1.02
N CYS A 278 -1.38 -16.63 -1.19
CA CYS A 278 -0.27 -15.73 -0.83
C CYS A 278 0.08 -15.84 0.66
N PHE A 279 -0.93 -15.82 1.54
CA PHE A 279 -0.77 -15.92 2.98
C PHE A 279 -0.14 -17.26 3.42
N PHE A 280 -0.72 -18.38 3.01
CA PHE A 280 -0.26 -19.71 3.43
C PHE A 280 1.09 -20.12 2.82
N THR A 281 1.41 -19.68 1.61
CA THR A 281 2.61 -20.15 0.89
C THR A 281 3.74 -19.13 0.80
N SER A 282 3.44 -17.84 0.99
CA SER A 282 4.36 -16.72 0.77
C SER A 282 4.98 -16.68 -0.64
N LEU A 283 4.44 -17.41 -1.62
CA LEU A 283 4.97 -17.48 -2.99
C LEU A 283 4.77 -16.16 -3.76
N ASN A 284 5.56 -15.96 -4.81
CA ASN A 284 5.40 -14.78 -5.68
C ASN A 284 4.14 -14.89 -6.56
N ASP A 285 3.63 -13.74 -7.04
CA ASP A 285 2.45 -13.67 -7.94
C ASP A 285 2.50 -14.68 -9.10
N SER A 286 3.61 -14.73 -9.84
CA SER A 286 3.75 -15.64 -10.97
C SER A 286 3.74 -17.11 -10.55
N ASN A 287 4.29 -17.42 -9.37
CA ASN A 287 4.29 -18.78 -8.87
C ASN A 287 2.87 -19.21 -8.52
N ILE A 288 2.15 -18.38 -7.76
CA ILE A 288 0.77 -18.66 -7.33
C ILE A 288 -0.16 -18.89 -8.52
N ARG A 289 -0.05 -18.04 -9.55
CA ARG A 289 -0.87 -18.15 -10.77
C ARG A 289 -0.60 -19.41 -11.59
N ASN A 290 0.60 -19.97 -11.48
CA ASN A 290 1.04 -21.13 -12.26
C ASN A 290 0.90 -22.45 -11.52
N ILE A 291 0.39 -22.44 -10.27
CA ILE A 291 0.08 -23.69 -9.57
C ILE A 291 -1.04 -24.39 -10.32
N ALA A 292 -0.80 -25.65 -10.65
CA ALA A 292 -1.64 -26.46 -11.50
C ALA A 292 -1.92 -27.84 -10.87
N HIS A 293 -2.93 -28.52 -11.39
CA HIS A 293 -3.23 -29.89 -11.01
C HIS A 293 -2.16 -30.86 -11.53
N PRO A 294 -1.91 -31.99 -10.83
CA PRO A 294 -2.39 -32.33 -9.49
C PRO A 294 -1.52 -31.68 -8.39
N ILE A 295 -2.08 -31.48 -7.19
CA ILE A 295 -1.27 -31.15 -6.00
C ILE A 295 -0.88 -32.44 -5.28
N HIS A 296 0.39 -32.58 -4.93
CA HIS A 296 0.88 -33.71 -4.16
C HIS A 296 0.78 -33.43 -2.65
N VAL A 297 -0.13 -34.13 -1.98
CA VAL A 297 -0.24 -34.14 -0.52
C VAL A 297 0.66 -35.24 0.04
N HIS A 298 1.62 -34.89 0.89
CA HIS A 298 2.52 -35.84 1.55
C HIS A 298 2.17 -35.96 3.03
N THR A 299 1.67 -37.11 3.46
CA THR A 299 1.51 -37.37 4.90
C THR A 299 2.80 -37.99 5.42
N GLU A 300 3.50 -37.36 6.36
CA GLU A 300 4.73 -37.92 6.91
C GLU A 300 4.45 -39.15 7.78
N GLU A 301 5.23 -40.21 7.60
CA GLU A 301 5.04 -41.50 8.29
C GLU A 301 5.32 -41.44 9.81
N ARG A 302 6.11 -40.46 10.28
CA ARG A 302 6.56 -40.38 11.68
C ARG A 302 5.51 -39.85 12.66
N ASP A 303 4.58 -39.02 12.19
CA ASP A 303 3.45 -38.55 13.00
C ASP A 303 2.19 -38.56 12.13
N LYS A 304 1.43 -39.66 12.18
CA LYS A 304 0.20 -39.87 11.39
C LYS A 304 -0.86 -38.77 11.60
N SER A 305 -0.69 -37.91 12.60
CA SER A 305 -1.55 -36.75 12.87
C SER A 305 -1.18 -35.49 12.08
N LEU A 306 0.04 -35.41 11.52
CA LEU A 306 0.53 -34.26 10.75
C LEU A 306 0.31 -34.46 9.25
N GLN A 307 -0.69 -33.76 8.70
CA GLN A 307 -0.85 -33.64 7.26
C GLN A 307 0.01 -32.48 6.76
N ILE A 308 0.93 -32.77 5.85
CA ILE A 308 1.73 -31.74 5.17
C ILE A 308 1.32 -31.74 3.69
N VAL A 309 1.04 -30.57 3.13
CA VAL A 309 0.83 -30.45 1.68
C VAL A 309 2.00 -29.71 1.08
N LYS A 310 2.67 -30.36 0.11
CA LYS A 310 3.73 -29.74 -0.65
C LYS A 310 3.13 -29.15 -1.92
N VAL A 311 3.20 -27.84 -2.05
CA VAL A 311 2.76 -27.11 -3.24
C VAL A 311 3.99 -26.70 -4.03
N SER A 312 4.21 -27.36 -5.16
CA SER A 312 5.32 -27.07 -6.06
C SER A 312 4.91 -26.10 -7.16
N SER A 313 5.82 -25.19 -7.51
CA SER A 313 5.68 -24.23 -8.61
C SER A 313 7.02 -24.01 -9.27
N TYR A 314 7.03 -23.56 -10.53
CA TYR A 314 8.25 -23.32 -11.30
C TYR A 314 8.48 -21.82 -11.52
N LYS A 315 9.73 -21.35 -11.31
CA LYS A 315 10.19 -19.99 -11.59
C LYS A 315 10.94 -19.96 -12.94
N PRO A 316 10.36 -19.41 -14.02
CA PRO A 316 11.01 -19.40 -15.35
C PRO A 316 12.30 -18.56 -15.41
N ARG A 317 12.38 -17.46 -14.66
CA ARG A 317 13.53 -16.54 -14.73
C ARG A 317 14.78 -17.08 -14.04
N SER A 318 14.61 -17.91 -13.03
CA SER A 318 15.71 -18.59 -12.32
C SER A 318 15.89 -20.03 -12.77
N ASN A 319 15.03 -20.53 -13.67
CA ASN A 319 14.97 -21.92 -14.09
C ASN A 319 15.00 -22.89 -12.89
N SER A 320 14.12 -22.65 -11.91
CA SER A 320 14.15 -23.40 -10.64
C SER A 320 12.74 -23.73 -10.15
N GLU A 321 12.58 -24.91 -9.54
CA GLU A 321 11.40 -25.27 -8.77
C GLU A 321 11.39 -24.56 -7.42
N VAL A 322 10.19 -24.35 -6.88
CA VAL A 322 9.93 -23.68 -5.60
C VAL A 322 8.79 -24.40 -4.92
N ASP A 323 8.98 -24.71 -3.65
CA ASP A 323 8.06 -25.55 -2.88
C ASP A 323 7.52 -24.80 -1.67
N ALA A 324 6.22 -24.84 -1.41
CA ALA A 324 5.66 -24.38 -0.15
C ALA A 324 5.11 -25.58 0.64
N LEU A 325 5.39 -25.63 1.95
CA LEU A 325 4.86 -26.64 2.84
C LEU A 325 3.73 -26.03 3.67
N LEU A 326 2.53 -26.58 3.55
CA LEU A 326 1.40 -26.26 4.42
C LEU A 326 1.26 -27.37 5.46
N VAL A 327 1.18 -27.02 6.75
CA VAL A 327 1.15 -27.98 7.86
C VAL A 327 -0.21 -27.90 8.58
N GLY A 328 -0.78 -29.04 8.97
CA GLY A 328 -2.00 -29.12 9.79
C GLY A 328 -1.75 -29.06 11.31
N GLU A 329 -2.67 -28.42 12.03
CA GLU A 329 -2.97 -28.39 13.48
C GLU A 329 -1.86 -28.34 14.58
N LYS A 330 -0.54 -28.30 14.29
CA LYS A 330 0.49 -28.21 15.37
C LYS A 330 1.57 -27.13 15.23
N PHE A 331 1.56 -26.31 14.18
CA PHE A 331 2.43 -25.12 14.06
C PHE A 331 1.60 -23.90 13.66
N ASP A 332 2.06 -22.71 14.10
CA ASP A 332 1.51 -21.36 13.87
C ASP A 332 -0.03 -21.28 13.95
N VAL A 333 -0.57 -20.75 15.06
CA VAL A 333 -2.02 -20.75 15.37
C VAL A 333 -2.85 -20.21 14.20
N ASP A 334 -2.29 -19.28 13.44
CA ASP A 334 -2.95 -18.56 12.36
C ASP A 334 -2.89 -19.26 10.99
N LYS A 335 -2.10 -20.34 10.82
CA LYS A 335 -1.98 -21.07 9.53
C LYS A 335 -2.58 -22.48 9.53
N ARG A 336 -3.25 -22.87 10.61
CA ARG A 336 -3.79 -24.24 10.84
C ARG A 336 -4.75 -24.72 9.76
N ASP A 337 -5.49 -23.81 9.14
CA ASP A 337 -6.49 -24.14 8.11
C ASP A 337 -5.90 -24.29 6.70
N GLY A 338 -4.60 -24.11 6.50
CA GLY A 338 -3.95 -24.14 5.17
C GLY A 338 -4.19 -25.43 4.38
N VAL A 339 -4.11 -26.59 5.04
CA VAL A 339 -4.35 -27.91 4.40
C VAL A 339 -5.82 -28.05 3.99
N LYS A 340 -6.75 -27.64 4.86
CA LYS A 340 -8.19 -27.68 4.62
C LYS A 340 -8.59 -26.74 3.49
N PHE A 341 -8.05 -25.52 3.49
CA PHE A 341 -8.18 -24.55 2.42
C PHE A 341 -7.77 -25.14 1.08
N LEU A 342 -6.57 -25.71 1.00
CA LEU A 342 -6.00 -26.21 -0.24
C LEU A 342 -6.77 -27.40 -0.83
N LYS A 343 -7.20 -28.35 0.02
CA LYS A 343 -8.06 -29.48 -0.39
C LYS A 343 -9.39 -28.99 -0.95
N LEU A 344 -9.99 -27.98 -0.30
CA LEU A 344 -11.26 -27.41 -0.75
C LEU A 344 -11.09 -26.65 -2.08
N LEU A 345 -9.99 -25.90 -2.23
CA LEU A 345 -9.64 -25.21 -3.46
C LEU A 345 -9.40 -26.19 -4.61
N GLU A 346 -8.67 -27.27 -4.38
CA GLU A 346 -8.43 -28.32 -5.37
C GLU A 346 -9.74 -28.92 -5.87
N ARG A 347 -10.65 -29.28 -4.96
CA ARG A 347 -11.98 -29.80 -5.29
C ARG A 347 -12.81 -28.80 -6.08
N LEU A 348 -12.88 -27.55 -5.62
CA LEU A 348 -13.61 -26.47 -6.33
C LEU A 348 -13.04 -26.27 -7.74
N SER A 349 -11.72 -26.22 -7.86
CA SER A 349 -11.01 -26.03 -9.12
C SER A 349 -11.26 -27.16 -10.11
N LYS A 350 -11.23 -28.42 -9.67
CA LYS A 350 -11.57 -29.59 -10.52
C LYS A 350 -13.01 -29.58 -11.02
N LEU A 351 -13.96 -29.12 -10.20
CA LEU A 351 -15.39 -29.10 -10.55
C LEU A 351 -15.79 -28.01 -11.55
N TYR A 352 -15.08 -26.87 -11.51
CA TYR A 352 -15.42 -25.71 -12.34
C TYR A 352 -14.39 -25.41 -13.44
N GLY A 353 -13.18 -25.96 -13.35
CA GLY A 353 -12.10 -25.81 -14.31
C GLY A 353 -11.95 -27.05 -15.19
N ASN A 354 -10.81 -27.17 -15.87
CA ASN A 354 -10.58 -28.27 -16.81
C ASN A 354 -10.13 -29.58 -16.14
N GLY A 355 -9.74 -29.58 -14.86
CA GLY A 355 -9.45 -30.78 -14.06
C GLY A 355 -8.29 -31.69 -14.55
N GLU A 356 -7.80 -31.46 -15.77
CA GLU A 356 -6.69 -32.14 -16.43
C GLU A 356 -5.35 -31.78 -15.78
N ASP A 357 -4.40 -32.70 -15.83
CA ASP A 357 -3.04 -32.47 -15.37
C ASP A 357 -2.41 -31.29 -16.13
N GLY A 358 -1.79 -30.38 -15.39
CA GLY A 358 -1.24 -29.13 -15.92
C GLY A 358 -2.24 -27.98 -16.02
N SER A 359 -3.54 -28.19 -15.73
CA SER A 359 -4.52 -27.10 -15.67
C SER A 359 -4.32 -26.25 -14.41
N VAL A 360 -4.31 -24.92 -14.58
CA VAL A 360 -4.10 -23.98 -13.46
C VAL A 360 -5.25 -24.01 -12.46
N MET A 361 -4.92 -23.89 -11.17
CA MET A 361 -5.92 -23.98 -10.11
C MET A 361 -6.82 -22.75 -10.02
N LEU A 362 -6.23 -21.57 -10.24
CA LEU A 362 -6.88 -20.27 -10.08
C LEU A 362 -7.29 -19.74 -11.44
N PHE A 363 -8.58 -19.50 -11.60
CA PHE A 363 -9.15 -18.98 -12.85
C PHE A 363 -10.39 -18.13 -12.56
N THR A 364 -10.91 -17.52 -13.60
CA THR A 364 -12.25 -16.90 -13.59
C THR A 364 -13.08 -17.48 -14.71
N LEU A 365 -14.39 -17.60 -14.50
CA LEU A 365 -15.33 -17.93 -15.57
C LEU A 365 -15.84 -16.66 -16.26
N ASN A 366 -15.98 -16.76 -17.57
CA ASN A 366 -16.64 -15.75 -18.40
C ASN A 366 -18.17 -15.88 -18.33
N ASN A 367 -18.87 -14.99 -19.01
CA ASN A 367 -20.33 -14.97 -19.15
C ASN A 367 -20.92 -16.20 -19.87
N HIS A 368 -20.10 -17.07 -20.46
CA HIS A 368 -20.49 -18.35 -21.07
C HIS A 368 -20.17 -19.55 -20.16
N SER A 369 -19.75 -19.32 -18.90
CA SER A 369 -19.32 -20.35 -17.96
C SER A 369 -18.05 -21.11 -18.38
N GLU A 370 -17.26 -20.54 -19.27
CA GLU A 370 -15.99 -21.11 -19.71
C GLU A 370 -14.84 -20.46 -18.94
N VAL A 371 -13.76 -21.22 -18.74
CA VAL A 371 -12.52 -20.72 -18.16
C VAL A 371 -11.97 -19.60 -19.03
N ASN A 372 -11.76 -18.44 -18.43
CA ASN A 372 -11.21 -17.28 -19.13
C ASN A 372 -9.67 -17.30 -19.10
N ASP A 373 -9.04 -17.02 -20.23
CA ASP A 373 -7.57 -17.02 -20.39
C ASP A 373 -6.85 -15.96 -19.53
N SER A 374 -7.59 -14.99 -18.97
CA SER A 374 -7.01 -13.94 -18.14
C SER A 374 -7.58 -13.93 -16.72
N PHE A 375 -6.68 -13.91 -15.74
CA PHE A 375 -7.01 -13.78 -14.32
C PHE A 375 -6.73 -12.34 -13.83
N SER A 376 -7.72 -11.46 -13.98
CA SER A 376 -7.57 -10.02 -13.67
C SER A 376 -7.73 -9.74 -12.17
N LEU A 377 -6.62 -9.82 -11.43
CA LEU A 377 -6.58 -9.42 -10.02
C LEU A 377 -6.98 -7.96 -9.79
N THR A 378 -6.76 -7.07 -10.75
CA THR A 378 -7.13 -5.65 -10.59
C THR A 378 -8.64 -5.50 -10.42
N GLU A 379 -9.44 -6.20 -11.22
CA GLU A 379 -10.91 -6.13 -11.12
C GLU A 379 -11.44 -6.95 -9.94
N LEU A 380 -10.85 -8.12 -9.67
CA LEU A 380 -11.21 -8.94 -8.50
C LEU A 380 -10.97 -8.18 -7.19
N ASN A 381 -9.78 -7.57 -7.03
CA ASN A 381 -9.43 -6.84 -5.81
C ASN A 381 -10.34 -5.64 -5.58
N LYS A 382 -10.76 -4.92 -6.65
CA LYS A 382 -11.75 -3.83 -6.54
C LYS A 382 -13.08 -4.31 -5.96
N LYS A 383 -13.48 -5.55 -6.23
CA LYS A 383 -14.71 -6.15 -5.69
C LYS A 383 -14.49 -6.69 -4.28
N LEU A 384 -13.39 -7.39 -4.04
CA LEU A 384 -13.06 -7.95 -2.72
C LEU A 384 -13.01 -6.87 -1.64
N VAL A 385 -12.22 -5.81 -1.84
CA VAL A 385 -12.06 -4.77 -0.79
C VAL A 385 -13.36 -4.06 -0.45
N ASN A 386 -14.26 -3.89 -1.42
CA ASN A 386 -15.57 -3.29 -1.21
C ASN A 386 -16.55 -4.26 -0.54
N LYS A 387 -16.69 -5.49 -1.07
CA LYS A 387 -17.66 -6.48 -0.57
C LYS A 387 -17.29 -6.98 0.82
N LEU A 388 -16.00 -7.10 1.14
CA LEU A 388 -15.48 -7.53 2.43
C LEU A 388 -15.21 -6.37 3.41
N HIS A 389 -15.48 -5.12 2.99
CA HIS A 389 -15.27 -3.93 3.80
C HIS A 389 -13.85 -3.81 4.38
N LEU A 390 -12.84 -4.02 3.55
CA LEU A 390 -11.42 -4.02 3.94
C LEU A 390 -10.87 -2.60 4.04
N LEU A 391 -11.33 -1.84 5.03
CA LEU A 391 -10.91 -0.47 5.27
C LEU A 391 -9.45 -0.40 5.75
N SER A 392 -8.74 0.63 5.30
CA SER A 392 -7.40 0.93 5.77
C SER A 392 -7.45 1.64 7.13
N PRO A 393 -6.54 1.31 8.06
CA PRO A 393 -6.38 2.06 9.31
C PRO A 393 -5.94 3.51 9.06
N HIS A 394 -5.27 3.78 7.93
CA HIS A 394 -4.75 5.10 7.59
C HIS A 394 -5.75 6.01 6.85
N ARG A 395 -7.03 5.62 6.80
CA ARG A 395 -8.07 6.33 6.02
C ARG A 395 -8.33 7.76 6.47
N THR A 396 -8.16 8.02 7.77
CA THR A 396 -8.32 9.35 8.38
C THR A 396 -7.39 10.40 7.78
N GLY A 397 -6.24 10.01 7.24
CA GLY A 397 -5.38 10.95 6.51
C GLY A 397 -6.00 11.56 5.26
N ASN A 398 -7.14 11.03 4.75
CA ASN A 398 -7.89 11.62 3.64
C ASN A 398 -9.02 12.55 4.08
N LEU A 399 -9.23 12.72 5.39
CA LEU A 399 -10.31 13.54 5.93
C LEU A 399 -10.33 14.97 5.36
N PRO A 400 -9.19 15.70 5.22
CA PRO A 400 -9.18 17.03 4.61
C PRO A 400 -9.76 17.02 3.18
N TRP A 401 -9.42 15.98 2.41
CA TRP A 401 -9.88 15.84 1.04
C TRP A 401 -11.35 15.46 0.94
N PHE A 402 -11.83 14.54 1.79
CA PHE A 402 -13.25 14.19 1.82
C PHE A 402 -14.12 15.37 2.24
N LYS A 403 -13.62 16.22 3.15
CA LYS A 403 -14.24 17.50 3.53
C LYS A 403 -14.36 18.44 2.33
N GLU A 404 -13.28 18.66 1.59
CA GLU A 404 -13.29 19.50 0.39
C GLU A 404 -14.29 18.99 -0.66
N LEU A 405 -14.30 17.67 -0.90
CA LEU A 405 -15.26 17.03 -1.81
C LEU A 405 -16.71 17.20 -1.33
N PHE A 406 -16.99 17.06 -0.03
CA PHE A 406 -18.33 17.22 0.52
C PHE A 406 -18.89 18.62 0.26
N TYR A 407 -18.12 19.67 0.54
CA TYR A 407 -18.57 21.04 0.29
C TYR A 407 -18.64 21.38 -1.20
N ALA A 408 -17.70 20.90 -2.02
CA ALA A 408 -17.80 21.03 -3.48
C ALA A 408 -19.09 20.41 -4.01
N TYR A 409 -19.42 19.19 -3.56
CA TYR A 409 -20.66 18.54 -3.96
C TYR A 409 -21.91 19.25 -3.43
N ARG A 410 -21.90 19.82 -2.22
CA ARG A 410 -22.98 20.68 -1.73
C ARG A 410 -23.20 21.90 -2.63
N ASN A 411 -22.13 22.44 -3.21
CA ASN A 411 -22.16 23.56 -4.15
C ASN A 411 -22.43 23.14 -5.60
N GLN A 412 -22.86 21.90 -5.85
CA GLN A 412 -23.07 21.34 -7.21
C GLN A 412 -21.83 21.36 -8.09
N GLN A 413 -20.65 21.22 -7.48
CA GLN A 413 -19.37 21.15 -8.15
C GLN A 413 -18.73 19.77 -7.98
N VAL A 414 -17.82 19.42 -8.88
CA VAL A 414 -16.90 18.29 -8.73
C VAL A 414 -15.48 18.77 -8.97
N ILE A 415 -14.57 18.33 -8.12
CA ILE A 415 -13.14 18.55 -8.28
C ILE A 415 -12.55 17.33 -8.97
N THR A 416 -11.84 17.54 -10.06
CA THR A 416 -11.10 16.48 -10.77
C THR A 416 -9.62 16.78 -10.73
N SER A 417 -8.82 15.77 -10.37
CA SER A 417 -7.36 15.85 -10.38
C SER A 417 -6.82 14.74 -11.28
N LYS A 418 -6.05 15.11 -12.31
CA LYS A 418 -5.41 14.17 -13.23
C LYS A 418 -3.95 14.54 -13.46
N LYS A 419 -3.15 13.56 -13.84
CA LYS A 419 -1.77 13.75 -14.26
C LYS A 419 -1.75 14.02 -15.76
N VAL A 420 -1.12 15.12 -16.19
CA VAL A 420 -0.95 15.46 -17.61
C VAL A 420 0.52 15.72 -17.89
N MET A 421 0.95 15.59 -19.15
CA MET A 421 2.28 16.03 -19.54
C MET A 421 2.23 17.49 -20.00
N ASN A 422 3.15 18.31 -19.51
CA ASN A 422 3.31 19.68 -19.99
C ASN A 422 4.15 19.70 -21.29
N HIS A 423 4.35 20.89 -21.86
CA HIS A 423 5.11 21.10 -23.08
C HIS A 423 6.60 20.69 -22.95
N LEU A 424 7.14 20.65 -21.74
CA LEU A 424 8.50 20.16 -21.43
C LEU A 424 8.56 18.64 -21.24
N GLY A 425 7.46 17.90 -21.47
CA GLY A 425 7.41 16.45 -21.25
C GLY A 425 7.42 16.03 -19.77
N ARG A 426 7.25 16.98 -18.84
CA ARG A 426 7.13 16.72 -17.41
C ARG A 426 5.71 16.36 -17.05
N THR A 427 5.54 15.46 -16.09
CA THR A 427 4.22 15.16 -15.52
C THR A 427 3.86 16.28 -14.55
N VAL A 428 2.71 16.91 -14.75
CA VAL A 428 2.16 17.95 -13.88
C VAL A 428 0.74 17.61 -13.44
N VAL A 429 0.30 18.22 -12.35
CA VAL A 429 -1.07 18.09 -11.85
C VAL A 429 -1.99 19.03 -12.60
N HIS A 430 -3.07 18.48 -13.14
CA HIS A 430 -4.17 19.26 -13.69
C HIS A 430 -5.39 19.09 -12.80
N LYS A 431 -5.75 20.18 -12.12
CA LYS A 431 -6.95 20.30 -11.30
C LYS A 431 -7.98 21.16 -12.00
N GLU A 432 -9.22 20.70 -12.01
CA GLU A 432 -10.35 21.40 -12.61
C GLU A 432 -11.59 21.23 -11.74
N VAL A 433 -12.34 22.32 -11.54
CA VAL A 433 -13.63 22.34 -10.86
C VAL A 433 -14.71 22.52 -11.90
N LEU A 434 -15.66 21.59 -11.93
CA LEU A 434 -16.73 21.55 -12.92
C LEU A 434 -18.09 21.56 -12.25
N GLU A 435 -19.05 22.29 -12.80
CA GLU A 435 -20.44 22.19 -12.39
C GLU A 435 -21.05 20.85 -12.81
N ILE A 436 -21.95 20.32 -11.97
CA ILE A 436 -22.60 19.04 -12.18
C ILE A 436 -24.08 19.10 -11.84
N SER A 437 -24.84 18.13 -12.35
CA SER A 437 -26.27 18.03 -12.04
C SER A 437 -26.54 17.78 -10.56
N LYS A 438 -27.66 18.31 -10.06
CA LYS A 438 -28.18 18.09 -8.69
C LYS A 438 -28.15 16.63 -8.24
N THR A 439 -28.48 15.70 -9.14
CA THR A 439 -28.47 14.26 -8.83
C THR A 439 -27.06 13.75 -8.54
N LYS A 440 -26.08 14.11 -9.37
CA LYS A 440 -24.67 13.71 -9.16
C LYS A 440 -24.08 14.41 -7.94
N ALA A 441 -24.43 15.67 -7.73
CA ALA A 441 -24.05 16.44 -6.54
C ALA A 441 -24.56 15.78 -5.26
N GLY A 442 -25.84 15.40 -5.24
CA GLY A 442 -26.43 14.71 -4.10
C GLY A 442 -25.76 13.36 -3.82
N GLN A 443 -25.48 12.57 -4.85
CA GLN A 443 -24.76 11.29 -4.71
C GLN A 443 -23.32 11.50 -4.20
N GLY A 444 -22.62 12.50 -4.73
CA GLY A 444 -21.28 12.86 -4.33
C GLY A 444 -21.21 13.27 -2.86
N ALA A 445 -22.09 14.18 -2.43
CA ALA A 445 -22.19 14.65 -1.05
C ALA A 445 -22.51 13.51 -0.07
N THR A 446 -23.45 12.62 -0.41
CA THR A 446 -23.75 11.44 0.44
C THR A 446 -22.56 10.49 0.52
N ASN A 447 -21.86 10.22 -0.60
CA ASN A 447 -20.71 9.33 -0.60
C ASN A 447 -19.53 9.93 0.17
N SER A 448 -19.28 11.24 0.05
CA SER A 448 -18.20 11.91 0.80
C SER A 448 -18.52 11.99 2.28
N ALA A 449 -19.79 12.25 2.65
CA ALA A 449 -20.26 12.17 4.03
C ALA A 449 -20.05 10.77 4.64
N TYR A 450 -20.36 9.70 3.89
CA TYR A 450 -20.05 8.33 4.32
C TYR A 450 -18.55 8.16 4.58
N CYS A 451 -17.69 8.62 3.66
CA CYS A 451 -16.23 8.48 3.82
C CYS A 451 -15.72 9.27 5.04
N ILE A 452 -16.22 10.49 5.27
CA ILE A 452 -15.90 11.31 6.45
C ILE A 452 -16.28 10.55 7.73
N LEU A 453 -17.53 10.11 7.85
CA LEU A 453 -18.01 9.40 9.04
C LEU A 453 -17.24 8.10 9.28
N SER A 454 -16.91 7.36 8.21
CA SER A 454 -16.12 6.13 8.33
C SER A 454 -14.70 6.38 8.84
N CYS A 455 -14.16 7.60 8.75
CA CYS A 455 -12.85 7.92 9.35
C CYS A 455 -12.89 7.98 10.88
N TYR A 456 -14.07 8.14 11.48
CA TYR A 456 -14.25 8.23 12.94
C TYR A 456 -14.80 6.95 13.58
N THR A 457 -15.32 6.02 12.77
CA THR A 457 -15.93 4.81 13.28
C THR A 457 -15.86 3.66 12.29
N ASP A 458 -15.73 2.45 12.82
CA ASP A 458 -15.94 1.20 12.09
C ASP A 458 -17.37 0.65 12.25
N LEU A 459 -18.24 1.35 13.00
CA LEU A 459 -19.64 0.97 13.15
C LEU A 459 -20.40 1.10 11.81
N PRO A 460 -21.42 0.23 11.57
CA PRO A 460 -22.24 0.33 10.39
C PRO A 460 -22.91 1.71 10.27
N LEU A 461 -22.68 2.42 9.17
CA LEU A 461 -23.37 3.70 8.90
C LEU A 461 -24.70 3.54 8.18
N LYS A 462 -25.04 2.31 7.77
CA LYS A 462 -26.32 1.98 7.15
C LYS A 462 -27.42 1.99 8.22
N GLY A 463 -28.60 2.52 7.88
CA GLY A 463 -29.76 2.44 8.78
C GLY A 463 -29.69 3.36 10.01
N VAL A 464 -28.70 4.25 10.11
CA VAL A 464 -28.58 5.23 11.20
C VAL A 464 -29.69 6.27 11.09
N LEU A 465 -30.42 6.49 12.18
CA LEU A 465 -31.55 7.41 12.28
C LEU A 465 -31.14 8.82 12.72
N LEU A 466 -31.90 9.82 12.29
CA LEU A 466 -31.84 11.21 12.74
C LEU A 466 -32.87 11.46 13.86
N PRO A 467 -32.62 12.44 14.76
CA PRO A 467 -31.42 13.28 14.87
C PRO A 467 -30.26 12.54 15.55
N LEU A 468 -29.04 13.07 15.35
CA LEU A 468 -27.88 12.70 16.16
C LEU A 468 -27.93 13.43 17.50
N THR A 469 -27.26 12.87 18.50
CA THR A 469 -27.07 13.47 19.82
C THR A 469 -25.60 13.73 20.08
N TYR A 470 -25.31 14.82 20.79
CA TYR A 470 -23.95 15.32 20.99
C TYR A 470 -23.71 15.52 22.48
N SER A 471 -22.61 14.99 23.00
CA SER A 471 -22.16 15.29 24.37
C SER A 471 -21.53 16.68 24.46
N GLU A 472 -21.22 17.09 25.70
CA GLU A 472 -20.23 18.14 25.93
C GLU A 472 -18.83 17.68 25.49
N ILE A 473 -17.91 18.63 25.37
CA ILE A 473 -16.51 18.34 25.04
C ILE A 473 -15.87 17.64 26.23
N ASP A 474 -15.30 16.46 26.01
CA ASP A 474 -14.59 15.70 27.03
C ASP A 474 -13.20 16.30 27.34
N ASN A 475 -12.52 15.74 28.34
CA ASN A 475 -11.20 16.23 28.76
C ASN A 475 -10.12 16.12 27.67
N ASP A 476 -10.36 15.26 26.67
CA ASP A 476 -9.45 15.01 25.55
C ASP A 476 -9.77 15.92 24.35
N GLY A 477 -10.72 16.84 24.50
CA GLY A 477 -11.13 17.77 23.44
C GLY A 477 -12.05 17.13 22.39
N ASN A 478 -12.66 15.99 22.69
CA ASN A 478 -13.55 15.26 21.79
C ASN A 478 -15.02 15.42 22.19
N VAL A 479 -15.90 15.21 21.22
CA VAL A 479 -17.34 15.16 21.40
C VAL A 479 -17.83 13.77 21.02
N ILE A 480 -18.65 13.17 21.88
CA ILE A 480 -19.30 11.90 21.60
C ILE A 480 -20.55 12.20 20.76
N VAL A 481 -20.62 11.58 19.59
CA VAL A 481 -21.78 11.61 18.68
C VAL A 481 -22.49 10.28 18.81
N SER A 482 -23.72 10.31 19.34
CA SER A 482 -24.54 9.11 19.56
C SER A 482 -25.76 9.08 18.64
N PHE A 483 -26.15 7.87 18.23
CA PHE A 483 -27.20 7.64 17.25
C PHE A 483 -27.92 6.32 17.47
N ASN A 484 -29.09 6.16 16.84
CA ASN A 484 -29.92 4.96 16.95
C ASN A 484 -30.05 4.25 15.60
N TYR A 485 -30.11 2.92 15.62
CA TYR A 485 -30.47 2.08 14.49
C TYR A 485 -31.98 1.76 14.49
N ARG A 486 -32.48 1.23 13.36
CA ARG A 486 -33.85 0.73 13.26
C ARG A 486 -34.17 -0.43 14.21
N SER A 487 -33.15 -1.18 14.63
CA SER A 487 -33.28 -2.25 15.63
C SER A 487 -33.58 -1.73 17.03
N GLY A 488 -33.42 -0.42 17.27
CA GLY A 488 -33.43 0.18 18.61
C GLY A 488 -32.06 0.15 19.30
N GLU A 489 -31.05 -0.49 18.70
CA GLU A 489 -29.68 -0.45 19.18
C GLU A 489 -29.08 0.96 19.03
N THR A 490 -28.19 1.30 19.95
CA THR A 490 -27.54 2.61 19.98
C THR A 490 -26.06 2.46 19.65
N GLY A 491 -25.55 3.31 18.76
CA GLY A 491 -24.13 3.43 18.47
C GLY A 491 -23.58 4.80 18.84
N TYR A 492 -22.27 4.91 18.99
CA TYR A 492 -21.59 6.17 19.19
C TYR A 492 -20.17 6.15 18.60
N PHE A 493 -19.64 7.33 18.32
CA PHE A 493 -18.23 7.53 18.01
C PHE A 493 -17.74 8.88 18.52
N LYS A 494 -16.42 9.01 18.69
CA LYS A 494 -15.77 10.25 19.12
C LYS A 494 -15.31 11.07 17.93
N VAL A 495 -15.47 12.38 17.99
CA VAL A 495 -14.91 13.34 17.02
C VAL A 495 -14.19 14.47 17.73
N PRO A 496 -13.05 14.96 17.20
CA PRO A 496 -12.41 16.16 17.72
C PRO A 496 -13.35 17.37 17.65
N ALA A 497 -13.29 18.27 18.64
CA ALA A 497 -14.12 19.47 18.66
C ALA A 497 -13.95 20.34 17.39
N CYS A 498 -12.76 20.35 16.78
CA CYS A 498 -12.50 21.07 15.53
C CYS A 498 -13.30 20.55 14.32
N ASP A 499 -13.72 19.29 14.36
CA ASP A 499 -14.50 18.65 13.28
C ASP A 499 -16.00 18.52 13.61
N LEU A 500 -16.44 18.94 14.80
CA LEU A 500 -17.85 18.89 15.19
C LEU A 500 -18.76 19.64 14.20
N THR A 501 -18.32 20.80 13.72
CA THR A 501 -19.07 21.59 12.72
C THR A 501 -19.29 20.80 11.44
N LEU A 502 -18.28 20.04 10.99
CA LEU A 502 -18.41 19.19 9.80
C LEU A 502 -19.46 18.09 10.01
N ILE A 503 -19.51 17.47 11.19
CA ILE A 503 -20.52 16.45 11.51
C ILE A 503 -21.92 17.06 11.56
N LYS A 504 -22.06 18.25 12.15
CA LYS A 504 -23.33 18.99 12.17
C LYS A 504 -23.77 19.40 10.76
N ASP A 505 -22.85 19.79 9.89
CA ASP A 505 -23.17 20.11 8.49
C ASP A 505 -23.65 18.88 7.70
N ILE A 506 -23.06 17.70 7.96
CA ILE A 506 -23.52 16.43 7.41
C ILE A 506 -24.93 16.10 7.93
N GLU A 507 -25.17 16.22 9.23
CA GLU A 507 -26.48 16.00 9.84
C GLU A 507 -27.53 16.97 9.26
N GLN A 508 -27.17 18.25 9.13
CA GLN A 508 -28.04 19.27 8.56
C GLN A 508 -28.37 18.98 7.09
N TYR A 509 -27.37 18.60 6.29
CA TYR A 509 -27.59 18.15 4.92
C TYR A 509 -28.55 16.95 4.85
N ALA A 510 -28.42 15.99 5.77
CA ALA A 510 -29.33 14.85 5.86
C ALA A 510 -30.75 15.27 6.26
N LYS A 511 -30.91 16.18 7.23
CA LYS A 511 -32.20 16.78 7.64
C LYS A 511 -32.89 17.49 6.46
N GLU A 512 -32.18 18.35 5.74
CA GLU A 512 -32.69 19.05 4.55
C GLU A 512 -33.23 18.11 3.47
N ARG A 513 -32.61 16.92 3.33
CA ARG A 513 -33.08 15.88 2.41
C ARG A 513 -34.29 15.13 2.97
N ALA A 514 -34.26 14.77 4.25
CA ALA A 514 -35.35 14.08 4.92
C ALA A 514 -36.63 14.93 4.95
N ASP A 515 -36.52 16.24 5.10
CA ASP A 515 -37.67 17.17 5.09
C ASP A 515 -38.41 17.22 3.74
N LYS A 516 -37.70 16.90 2.65
CA LYS A 516 -38.27 16.84 1.30
C LYS A 516 -38.91 15.47 1.00
N GLN A 517 -38.80 14.50 1.91
CA GLN A 517 -39.34 13.16 1.73
C GLN A 517 -40.76 13.06 2.30
N PRO A 518 -41.61 12.18 1.74
CA PRO A 518 -42.89 11.86 2.36
C PRO A 518 -42.71 11.38 3.81
N LYS A 519 -43.52 11.89 4.74
CA LYS A 519 -43.44 11.60 6.19
C LYS A 519 -43.54 10.12 6.58
N LYS A 520 -43.99 9.25 5.66
CA LYS A 520 -44.05 7.80 5.87
C LYS A 520 -42.67 7.14 5.91
N TYR A 521 -41.64 7.81 5.39
CA TYR A 521 -40.28 7.29 5.39
C TYR A 521 -39.52 7.75 6.62
N GLU A 522 -38.69 6.87 7.14
CA GLU A 522 -37.79 7.16 8.25
C GLU A 522 -36.74 8.19 7.87
N ARG A 523 -36.34 9.01 8.83
CA ARG A 523 -35.32 10.04 8.65
C ARG A 523 -33.95 9.43 8.90
N LEU A 524 -33.25 9.10 7.82
CA LEU A 524 -31.95 8.42 7.87
C LEU A 524 -30.80 9.41 7.66
N LEU A 525 -29.68 9.19 8.36
CA LEU A 525 -28.48 10.01 8.23
C LEU A 525 -27.88 9.94 6.82
N LEU A 526 -27.80 8.74 6.25
CA LEU A 526 -27.31 8.52 4.89
C LEU A 526 -28.35 7.71 4.10
N THR A 527 -28.74 8.22 2.93
CA THR A 527 -29.73 7.56 2.06
C THR A 527 -29.25 7.51 0.62
N ARG A 528 -29.63 6.44 -0.08
CA ARG A 528 -29.73 6.44 -1.54
C ARG A 528 -31.15 6.80 -1.93
N THR A 529 -31.29 7.48 -3.06
CA THR A 529 -32.60 7.80 -3.61
C THR A 529 -32.76 7.03 -4.92
N SER A 530 -33.68 6.07 -4.92
CA SER A 530 -34.07 5.32 -6.12
C SER A 530 -35.54 5.62 -6.39
N GLN A 531 -35.87 6.14 -7.58
CA GLN A 531 -37.24 6.50 -7.96
C GLN A 531 -37.96 7.38 -6.91
N SER A 532 -37.23 8.34 -6.32
CA SER A 532 -37.73 9.24 -5.26
C SER A 532 -38.06 8.55 -3.92
N VAL A 533 -37.70 7.27 -3.76
CA VAL A 533 -37.81 6.53 -2.50
C VAL A 533 -36.44 6.53 -1.80
N PRO A 534 -36.37 6.94 -0.52
CA PRO A 534 -35.18 6.76 0.30
C PRO A 534 -34.98 5.27 0.58
N CYS A 535 -33.80 4.76 0.31
CA CYS A 535 -33.43 3.38 0.61
C CYS A 535 -31.97 3.29 1.05
N ASP A 536 -31.62 2.19 1.70
CA ASP A 536 -30.22 1.85 1.95
C ASP A 536 -29.50 1.45 0.67
N TRP A 537 -28.18 1.32 0.76
CA TRP A 537 -27.38 0.66 -0.27
C TRP A 537 -27.30 -0.86 -0.04
N GLU A 538 -26.94 -1.59 -1.09
CA GLU A 538 -26.65 -3.02 -1.01
C GLU A 538 -25.25 -3.27 -0.41
N GLY A 539 -25.12 -4.25 0.48
CA GLY A 539 -23.86 -4.63 1.15
C GLY A 539 -23.38 -3.60 2.18
N VAL A 540 -22.18 -3.81 2.74
CA VAL A 540 -21.68 -2.99 3.88
C VAL A 540 -21.42 -1.53 3.49
N SER A 541 -20.76 -1.29 2.35
CA SER A 541 -20.30 0.05 1.97
C SER A 541 -20.84 0.50 0.61
N PRO A 542 -21.32 1.77 0.49
CA PRO A 542 -21.76 2.33 -0.78
C PRO A 542 -20.59 2.74 -1.69
N ILE A 543 -19.35 2.66 -1.19
CA ILE A 543 -18.16 3.25 -1.80
C ILE A 543 -17.41 2.22 -2.65
N SER A 544 -17.39 2.40 -3.96
CA SER A 544 -16.59 1.51 -4.82
C SER A 544 -15.11 1.88 -4.80
N ALA A 545 -14.21 0.90 -4.94
CA ALA A 545 -12.78 1.16 -5.13
C ALA A 545 -12.50 2.06 -6.36
N SER A 546 -13.32 1.97 -7.42
CA SER A 546 -13.24 2.86 -8.58
C SER A 546 -13.56 4.32 -8.25
N LEU A 547 -14.41 4.58 -7.25
CA LEU A 547 -14.70 5.94 -6.78
C LEU A 547 -13.49 6.54 -6.07
N MET A 548 -12.80 5.75 -5.23
CA MET A 548 -11.56 6.20 -4.57
C MET A 548 -10.51 6.62 -5.60
N HIS A 549 -10.30 5.81 -6.64
CA HIS A 549 -9.43 6.17 -7.75
C HIS A 549 -9.88 7.46 -8.47
N LYS A 550 -11.19 7.62 -8.71
CA LYS A 550 -11.75 8.84 -9.32
C LYS A 550 -11.52 10.08 -8.46
N TRP A 551 -11.58 9.94 -7.15
CA TRP A 551 -11.25 10.98 -6.18
C TRP A 551 -9.76 11.10 -5.92
N SER A 552 -8.90 10.49 -6.72
CA SER A 552 -7.44 10.60 -6.56
C SER A 552 -6.94 10.12 -5.19
N VAL A 553 -7.70 9.24 -4.53
CA VAL A 553 -7.28 8.53 -3.33
C VAL A 553 -6.49 7.31 -3.77
N GLU A 554 -5.24 7.24 -3.34
CA GLU A 554 -4.31 6.18 -3.72
C GLU A 554 -4.69 4.83 -3.07
N PRO A 555 -4.26 3.70 -3.67
CA PRO A 555 -4.42 2.39 -3.03
C PRO A 555 -3.83 2.39 -1.61
N ASN A 556 -4.42 1.59 -0.71
CA ASN A 556 -4.06 1.52 0.71
C ASN A 556 -4.43 2.73 1.56
N TYR A 557 -4.89 3.84 0.98
CA TYR A 557 -5.27 5.02 1.77
C TYR A 557 -6.74 5.06 2.15
N TYR A 558 -7.61 4.22 1.60
CA TYR A 558 -9.01 4.12 2.08
C TYR A 558 -9.43 2.67 2.21
N TYR A 559 -9.25 1.90 1.13
CA TYR A 559 -9.29 0.44 1.18
C TYR A 559 -7.87 -0.11 1.25
N LEU A 560 -7.68 -1.22 1.95
CA LEU A 560 -6.43 -1.97 1.98
C LEU A 560 -6.02 -2.39 0.56
N SER A 561 -4.73 -2.28 0.26
CA SER A 561 -4.19 -2.76 -1.02
C SER A 561 -3.92 -4.26 -0.94
N LEU A 562 -4.62 -5.08 -1.72
CA LEU A 562 -4.37 -6.51 -1.80
C LEU A 562 -3.25 -6.83 -2.79
N GLN A 563 -2.05 -7.16 -2.30
CA GLN A 563 -0.87 -7.48 -3.12
C GLN A 563 -0.08 -8.65 -2.53
N SER A 564 0.36 -9.59 -3.38
CA SER A 564 1.22 -10.70 -2.98
C SER A 564 2.58 -10.25 -2.43
N SER A 565 3.11 -9.12 -2.91
CA SER A 565 4.35 -8.55 -2.39
C SER A 565 4.24 -8.09 -0.93
N ARG A 566 3.07 -7.58 -0.51
CA ARG A 566 2.82 -7.18 0.89
C ARG A 566 2.66 -8.38 1.80
N TRP A 567 1.95 -9.42 1.35
CA TRP A 567 1.88 -10.71 2.05
C TRP A 567 3.29 -11.27 2.26
N ARG A 568 4.08 -11.33 1.18
CA ARG A 568 5.42 -11.87 1.21
C ARG A 568 6.39 -11.07 2.07
N GLU A 569 6.28 -9.74 2.10
CA GLU A 569 7.07 -8.90 3.01
C GLU A 569 6.68 -9.15 4.48
N MET A 570 5.39 -9.20 4.78
CA MET A 570 4.91 -9.48 6.14
C MET A 570 5.43 -10.84 6.63
N SER A 571 5.27 -11.91 5.84
CA SER A 571 5.76 -13.23 6.22
C SER A 571 7.29 -13.28 6.32
N SER A 572 7.99 -12.50 5.50
CA SER A 572 9.45 -12.33 5.60
C SER A 572 9.84 -11.72 6.93
N ASN A 573 9.14 -10.67 7.38
CA ASN A 573 9.42 -10.01 8.65
C ASN A 573 9.14 -10.92 9.84
N GLN A 574 8.02 -11.66 9.80
CA GLN A 574 7.69 -12.66 10.83
C GLN A 574 8.75 -13.77 10.91
N ALA A 575 9.10 -14.39 9.77
CA ALA A 575 10.12 -15.43 9.73
C ALA A 575 11.50 -14.93 10.16
N TYR A 576 11.84 -13.68 9.81
CA TYR A 576 13.07 -13.05 10.28
C TYR A 576 13.09 -12.89 11.79
N ALA A 577 11.97 -12.48 12.40
CA ALA A 577 11.85 -12.31 13.84
C ALA A 577 11.99 -13.64 14.61
N GLU A 578 11.56 -14.77 14.02
CA GLU A 578 11.62 -16.09 14.64
C GLU A 578 12.97 -16.80 14.45
N GLY A 579 13.56 -16.73 13.26
CA GLY A 579 14.73 -17.53 12.90
C GLY A 579 15.74 -16.83 11.99
N GLY A 580 15.69 -15.50 11.92
CA GLY A 580 16.63 -14.67 11.19
C GLY A 580 16.66 -14.93 9.69
N ILE A 581 17.77 -14.58 9.05
CA ILE A 581 17.91 -14.65 7.59
C ILE A 581 17.77 -16.09 7.03
N GLN A 582 18.12 -17.11 7.81
CA GLN A 582 18.02 -18.51 7.39
C GLN A 582 16.55 -18.98 7.31
N ALA A 583 15.72 -18.55 8.26
CA ALA A 583 14.27 -18.80 8.19
C ALA A 583 13.65 -18.09 6.99
N VAL A 584 14.03 -16.83 6.73
CA VAL A 584 13.58 -16.10 5.53
C VAL A 584 14.04 -16.76 4.23
N GLN A 585 15.29 -17.22 4.17
CA GLN A 585 15.82 -17.94 3.01
C GLN A 585 15.03 -19.23 2.74
N SER A 586 14.72 -19.97 3.79
CA SER A 586 13.93 -21.20 3.71
C SER A 586 12.49 -20.92 3.27
N LEU A 587 11.85 -19.90 3.84
CA LEU A 587 10.48 -19.52 3.49
C LEU A 587 10.38 -18.98 2.06
N LEU A 588 11.23 -18.03 1.70
CA LEU A 588 11.12 -17.31 0.43
C LEU A 588 11.80 -18.03 -0.74
N GLN A 589 12.76 -18.92 -0.46
CA GLN A 589 13.61 -19.60 -1.46
C GLN A 589 14.20 -18.60 -2.47
N ASN A 590 14.74 -17.52 -1.92
CA ASN A 590 15.47 -16.49 -2.65
C ASN A 590 16.96 -16.56 -2.27
N LYS A 591 17.83 -16.13 -3.19
CA LYS A 591 19.26 -15.96 -2.87
C LYS A 591 19.43 -14.93 -1.77
N ARG A 592 20.47 -15.09 -0.94
CA ARG A 592 20.83 -14.18 0.16
C ARG A 592 20.87 -12.72 -0.29
N ASP A 593 21.62 -12.42 -1.35
CA ASP A 593 21.75 -11.06 -1.90
C ASP A 593 20.40 -10.44 -2.29
N THR A 594 19.46 -11.26 -2.77
CA THR A 594 18.11 -10.79 -3.11
C THR A 594 17.32 -10.44 -1.86
N ILE A 595 17.49 -11.21 -0.78
CA ILE A 595 16.84 -10.96 0.51
C ILE A 595 17.38 -9.66 1.11
N GLU A 596 18.70 -9.56 1.26
CA GLU A 596 19.37 -8.38 1.82
C GLU A 596 19.07 -7.09 1.02
N ARG A 597 18.83 -7.21 -0.29
CA ARG A 597 18.50 -6.06 -1.15
C ARG A 597 17.01 -5.68 -1.17
N SER A 598 16.11 -6.65 -1.07
CA SER A 598 14.70 -6.47 -1.47
C SER A 598 13.70 -6.64 -0.33
N TYR A 599 14.13 -7.16 0.81
CA TYR A 599 13.32 -7.39 2.00
C TYR A 599 13.97 -6.67 3.16
N ILE A 600 13.18 -6.05 4.02
CA ILE A 600 13.70 -5.39 5.22
C ILE A 600 14.11 -6.51 6.20
N ASN A 601 15.31 -6.40 6.79
CA ASN A 601 15.86 -7.38 7.74
C ASN A 601 15.15 -7.29 9.11
N GLY A 602 13.82 -7.35 9.18
CA GLY A 602 13.02 -7.19 10.40
C GLY A 602 12.13 -5.93 10.41
N LEU A 603 11.35 -5.75 11.49
CA LEU A 603 10.52 -4.56 11.69
C LEU A 603 11.42 -3.33 11.86
N PRO A 604 11.26 -2.24 11.07
CA PRO A 604 12.13 -1.06 11.15
C PRO A 604 12.28 -0.47 12.55
N SER A 605 11.19 -0.40 13.32
CA SER A 605 11.19 0.05 14.72
C SER A 605 12.05 -0.86 15.60
N ARG A 606 11.86 -2.18 15.48
CA ARG A 606 12.64 -3.19 16.21
C ARG A 606 14.11 -3.18 15.79
N ASN A 607 14.40 -2.95 14.51
CA ASN A 607 15.77 -2.86 13.99
C ASN A 607 16.49 -1.62 14.48
N LYS A 608 15.82 -0.46 14.60
CA LYS A 608 16.38 0.74 15.23
C LYS A 608 16.75 0.46 16.69
N VAL A 609 15.83 -0.17 17.44
CA VAL A 609 16.07 -0.55 18.84
C VAL A 609 17.22 -1.55 18.95
N ILE A 610 17.26 -2.60 18.13
CA ILE A 610 18.33 -3.61 18.11
C ILE A 610 19.68 -3.01 17.70
N LEU A 611 19.70 -2.11 16.71
CA LEU A 611 20.93 -1.43 16.29
C LEU A 611 21.45 -0.50 17.37
N SER A 612 20.56 0.29 17.99
CA SER A 612 20.87 1.15 19.12
C SER A 612 21.45 0.33 20.29
N GLN A 613 20.80 -0.78 20.67
CA GLN A 613 21.30 -1.70 21.71
C GLN A 613 22.62 -2.38 21.32
N GLY A 614 22.76 -2.78 20.05
CA GLY A 614 23.95 -3.44 19.54
C GLY A 614 25.18 -2.53 19.50
N ILE A 615 25.00 -1.25 19.14
CA ILE A 615 26.06 -0.23 19.16
C ILE A 615 26.53 -0.01 20.60
N GLU A 616 25.60 0.15 21.55
CA GLU A 616 25.96 0.33 22.96
C GLU A 616 26.68 -0.89 23.54
N VAL A 617 26.30 -2.12 23.17
CA VAL A 617 27.05 -3.32 23.60
C VAL A 617 28.46 -3.32 23.02
N ILE A 618 28.63 -2.90 21.77
CA ILE A 618 29.94 -2.77 21.13
C ILE A 618 30.80 -1.70 21.81
N GLU A 619 30.21 -0.58 22.20
CA GLU A 619 30.90 0.47 22.95
C GLU A 619 31.31 0.00 24.35
N ASN A 620 30.49 -0.84 25.00
CA ASN A 620 30.81 -1.37 26.32
C ASN A 620 31.75 -2.58 26.31
N LEU A 621 31.98 -3.20 25.13
CA LEU A 621 32.95 -4.27 24.93
C LEU A 621 34.42 -3.80 25.02
N PHE A 622 34.67 -2.49 24.94
CA PHE A 622 36.03 -1.95 25.08
C PHE A 622 36.58 -2.15 26.50
N ASP A 623 35.71 -2.08 27.51
CA ASP A 623 36.07 -2.14 28.92
C ASP A 623 35.51 -3.38 29.65
N ASN A 624 34.62 -4.16 29.02
CA ASN A 624 33.93 -5.31 29.63
C ASN A 624 33.89 -6.53 28.71
N ASP A 625 33.69 -7.73 29.26
CA ASP A 625 33.36 -8.90 28.45
C ASP A 625 31.95 -8.81 27.86
N LEU A 626 31.61 -9.69 26.90
CA LEU A 626 30.34 -9.59 26.16
C LEU A 626 29.11 -9.69 27.06
N GLU A 627 29.14 -10.54 28.09
CA GLU A 627 27.98 -10.70 28.98
C GLU A 627 27.91 -9.54 29.97
N GLN A 628 29.06 -9.05 30.46
CA GLN A 628 29.14 -7.83 31.27
C GLN A 628 28.72 -6.57 30.49
N ALA A 629 29.06 -6.47 29.21
CA ALA A 629 28.66 -5.38 28.33
C ALA A 629 27.14 -5.41 28.06
N LYS A 630 26.57 -6.60 27.83
CA LYS A 630 25.11 -6.77 27.72
C LYS A 630 24.39 -6.42 29.01
N ASP A 631 24.90 -6.88 30.15
CA ASP A 631 24.33 -6.59 31.47
C ASP A 631 24.45 -5.10 31.81
N ALA A 632 25.57 -4.46 31.48
CA ALA A 632 25.76 -3.01 31.66
C ALA A 632 24.80 -2.20 30.78
N VAL A 633 24.60 -2.58 29.51
CA VAL A 633 23.63 -1.93 28.61
C VAL A 633 22.19 -2.14 29.10
N ALA A 634 21.86 -3.35 29.54
CA ALA A 634 20.56 -3.66 30.11
C ALA A 634 20.26 -2.89 31.42
N GLN A 635 21.27 -2.68 32.26
CA GLN A 635 21.17 -1.85 33.47
C GLN A 635 21.13 -0.35 33.16
N ARG A 636 21.85 0.12 32.14
CA ARG A 636 21.94 1.54 31.76
C ARG A 636 20.66 2.05 31.09
N ARG A 637 19.93 1.22 30.33
CA ARG A 637 18.62 1.55 29.73
C ARG A 637 17.46 1.54 30.74
N GLY A 638 17.73 1.95 31.99
CA GLY A 638 16.96 1.68 33.21
C GLY A 638 15.54 2.28 33.34
N ILE A 639 14.99 2.95 32.31
CA ILE A 639 13.58 3.37 32.31
C ILE A 639 12.80 2.55 31.26
N PRO A 640 12.03 1.52 31.68
CA PRO A 640 11.16 0.78 30.77
C PRO A 640 10.08 1.66 30.16
N MET A 641 9.87 1.54 28.85
CA MET A 641 8.76 2.16 28.13
C MET A 641 7.49 1.31 28.30
N LEU A 642 6.42 1.92 28.78
CA LEU A 642 5.09 1.32 28.87
C LEU A 642 4.29 1.63 27.60
N THR A 643 3.46 0.68 27.19
CA THR A 643 2.45 0.94 26.16
C THR A 643 1.42 1.97 26.64
N TYR A 644 0.74 2.66 25.72
CA TYR A 644 -0.30 3.63 26.06
C TYR A 644 -1.34 3.06 27.05
N GLU A 645 -1.85 1.85 26.80
CA GLU A 645 -2.88 1.20 27.65
C GLU A 645 -2.37 0.85 29.07
N GLU A 646 -1.07 0.56 29.22
CA GLU A 646 -0.44 0.32 30.52
C GLU A 646 -0.14 1.61 31.27
N GLY A 647 0.20 2.68 30.54
CA GLY A 647 0.38 4.03 31.06
C GLY A 647 -0.92 4.63 31.57
N GLU A 648 -2.03 4.42 30.87
CA GLU A 648 -3.36 4.93 31.25
C GLU A 648 -3.89 4.33 32.57
N LYS A 649 -3.46 3.11 32.91
CA LYS A 649 -3.77 2.45 34.19
C LYS A 649 -2.93 2.97 35.38
N LYS A 650 -1.90 3.78 35.14
CA LYS A 650 -1.03 4.37 36.18
C LYS A 650 -1.36 5.86 36.39
N ARG A 651 -0.86 6.45 37.48
CA ARG A 651 -1.02 7.90 37.75
C ARG A 651 -0.42 8.75 36.60
N LYS A 652 -0.95 9.97 36.41
CA LYS A 652 -0.45 10.97 35.45
C LYS A 652 1.08 11.12 35.54
N THR A 653 1.75 11.26 34.39
CA THR A 653 3.20 11.45 34.29
C THR A 653 3.67 12.70 35.04
N ASN A 654 4.89 12.66 35.56
CA ASN A 654 5.53 13.80 36.20
C ASN A 654 5.86 14.91 35.17
N PRO A 655 6.37 16.09 35.59
CA PRO A 655 6.69 17.18 34.68
C PRO A 655 7.65 16.81 33.53
N ASN A 656 8.48 15.78 33.73
CA ASN A 656 9.45 15.29 32.75
C ASN A 656 8.87 14.20 31.83
N GLY A 657 7.58 13.89 31.95
CA GLY A 657 6.92 12.88 31.12
C GLY A 657 7.09 11.44 31.62
N ILE A 658 7.64 11.23 32.82
CA ILE A 658 7.89 9.89 33.38
C ILE A 658 6.78 9.50 34.36
N ALA A 659 6.26 8.28 34.24
CA ALA A 659 5.33 7.68 35.18
C ALA A 659 6.09 7.02 36.35
N CYS A 660 5.67 7.29 37.58
CA CYS A 660 6.15 6.58 38.77
C CYS A 660 5.07 6.57 39.87
N ASP A 661 5.27 5.78 40.91
CA ASP A 661 4.40 5.71 42.10
C ASP A 661 4.69 6.80 43.14
N GLY A 662 5.65 7.69 42.85
CA GLY A 662 6.08 8.77 43.74
C GLY A 662 7.04 8.32 44.84
N ARG A 663 7.55 7.07 44.79
CA ARG A 663 8.55 6.54 45.73
C ARG A 663 9.88 6.33 45.03
N GLN A 664 10.92 6.95 45.56
CA GLN A 664 12.27 6.84 45.02
C GLN A 664 12.88 5.47 45.36
N VAL A 665 13.34 4.74 44.35
CA VAL A 665 14.05 3.46 44.50
C VAL A 665 15.30 3.52 43.62
N MET A 666 16.46 3.78 44.21
CA MET A 666 17.73 3.93 43.46
C MET A 666 18.48 2.60 43.37
N ILE A 667 19.11 2.36 42.21
CA ILE A 667 19.96 1.18 41.97
C ILE A 667 21.27 1.32 42.74
N ASP A 668 21.89 2.50 42.70
CA ASP A 668 23.09 2.86 43.46
C ASP A 668 22.96 4.30 44.01
N GLY A 669 22.96 4.46 45.34
CA GLY A 669 22.88 5.76 46.02
C GLY A 669 21.94 5.79 47.23
N LYS A 670 22.02 6.87 48.03
CA LYS A 670 21.08 7.09 49.16
C LYS A 670 19.73 7.60 48.62
N ASN A 671 18.64 7.05 49.15
CA ASN A 671 17.30 7.60 48.94
C ASN A 671 17.16 8.89 49.75
N THR A 672 17.11 10.02 49.05
CA THR A 672 17.05 11.38 49.59
C THR A 672 15.61 11.82 49.88
N GLN A 673 14.60 11.20 49.26
CA GLN A 673 13.18 11.46 49.55
C GLN A 673 12.86 11.29 51.05
N ARG A 674 13.45 10.28 51.70
CA ARG A 674 13.22 10.01 53.13
C ARG A 674 13.82 11.10 54.03
N GLU A 675 14.95 11.67 53.65
CA GLU A 675 15.60 12.77 54.37
C GLU A 675 14.81 14.07 54.18
N THR A 676 14.32 14.36 52.97
CA THR A 676 13.45 15.50 52.66
C THR A 676 12.11 15.42 53.41
N ASN A 677 11.45 14.26 53.43
CA ASN A 677 10.20 14.05 54.17
C ASN A 677 10.43 14.16 55.70
N TYR A 678 11.58 13.70 56.20
CA TYR A 678 11.94 13.84 57.61
C TYR A 678 12.22 15.30 58.00
N ALA A 679 12.92 16.06 57.15
CA ALA A 679 13.22 17.48 57.38
C ALA A 679 11.97 18.37 57.34
N LEU A 680 10.99 18.04 56.48
CA LEU A 680 9.73 18.77 56.36
C LEU A 680 8.65 18.27 57.34
N GLY A 681 8.82 17.10 57.95
CA GLY A 681 7.86 16.50 58.88
C GLY A 681 6.56 16.02 58.23
N VAL A 682 6.55 15.81 56.90
CA VAL A 682 5.37 15.40 56.12
C VAL A 682 5.76 14.34 55.09
N ASP A 683 4.91 13.34 54.87
CA ASP A 683 5.14 12.31 53.84
C ASP A 683 4.69 12.82 52.45
N LEU A 684 5.64 13.36 51.68
CA LEU A 684 5.40 13.94 50.35
C LEU A 684 5.85 12.99 49.21
N PRO A 685 5.15 13.00 48.05
CA PRO A 685 5.62 12.33 46.84
C PRO A 685 6.97 12.87 46.37
N CYS A 686 7.77 12.03 45.71
CA CYS A 686 9.07 12.40 45.18
C CYS A 686 8.97 13.57 44.20
N ALA A 687 9.79 14.61 44.43
CA ALA A 687 9.90 15.80 43.58
C ALA A 687 11.27 15.91 42.87
N GLU A 688 12.18 14.96 43.09
CA GLU A 688 13.53 14.92 42.51
C GLU A 688 13.48 14.28 41.11
N PHE A 689 12.85 15.00 40.18
CA PHE A 689 12.55 14.46 38.84
C PHE A 689 13.79 14.35 37.93
N ASP A 690 14.86 15.06 38.25
CA ASP A 690 16.16 14.96 37.59
C ASP A 690 16.85 13.62 37.87
N MET A 691 16.53 12.99 38.99
CA MET A 691 17.05 11.69 39.38
C MET A 691 16.24 10.51 38.82
N CYS A 692 15.19 10.77 38.02
CA CYS A 692 14.34 9.70 37.46
C CYS A 692 15.12 8.70 36.60
N HIS A 693 16.18 9.13 35.91
CA HIS A 693 17.05 8.26 35.09
C HIS A 693 17.77 7.16 35.90
N LYS A 694 17.89 7.30 37.23
CA LYS A 694 18.52 6.34 38.15
C LYS A 694 17.52 5.55 39.01
N CYS A 695 16.21 5.79 38.81
CA CYS A 695 15.16 5.29 39.69
C CYS A 695 14.43 4.08 39.08
N GLN A 696 14.40 2.94 39.76
CA GLN A 696 13.70 1.72 39.31
C GLN A 696 12.17 1.90 39.21
N SER A 697 11.61 2.82 39.99
CA SER A 697 10.18 3.17 39.96
C SER A 697 9.80 3.98 38.72
N ALA A 698 10.78 4.54 38.00
CA ALA A 698 10.53 5.29 36.78
C ALA A 698 10.14 4.36 35.63
N LYS A 699 9.11 4.76 34.90
CA LYS A 699 8.64 4.14 33.65
C LYS A 699 8.30 5.24 32.66
N ALA A 700 8.80 5.15 31.44
CA ALA A 700 8.40 6.03 30.35
C ALA A 700 7.06 5.54 29.80
N VAL A 701 6.34 6.40 29.11
CA VAL A 701 5.03 6.08 28.53
C VAL A 701 5.06 6.43 27.06
N ASP A 702 4.70 5.48 26.21
CA ASP A 702 4.61 5.65 24.76
C ASP A 702 3.32 6.44 24.40
N ASP A 703 3.34 7.72 24.78
CA ASP A 703 2.25 8.68 24.62
C ASP A 703 2.82 10.02 24.12
N VAL A 704 2.11 10.67 23.20
CA VAL A 704 2.57 11.89 22.52
C VAL A 704 2.85 13.01 23.53
N ASP A 705 2.03 13.18 24.57
CA ASP A 705 2.21 14.24 25.56
C ASP A 705 3.35 13.93 26.54
N ALA A 706 3.48 12.66 26.96
CA ALA A 706 4.59 12.19 27.79
C ALA A 706 5.95 12.35 27.09
N ILE A 707 6.05 11.91 25.83
CA ILE A 707 7.28 12.04 25.02
C ILE A 707 7.57 13.50 24.70
N TYR A 708 6.56 14.32 24.43
CA TYR A 708 6.74 15.77 24.23
C TYR A 708 7.30 16.48 25.47
N LYS A 709 6.85 16.12 26.68
CA LYS A 709 7.44 16.63 27.94
C LYS A 709 8.90 16.20 28.10
N LEU A 710 9.21 14.93 27.80
CA LEU A 710 10.57 14.40 27.93
C LEU A 710 11.54 15.09 26.95
N ILE A 711 11.14 15.28 25.68
CA ILE A 711 11.89 16.07 24.69
C ILE A 711 12.14 17.49 25.20
N SER A 712 11.09 18.15 25.70
CA SER A 712 11.19 19.52 26.22
C SER A 712 12.14 19.61 27.42
N TYR A 713 12.19 18.57 28.24
CA TYR A 713 13.05 18.49 29.42
C TYR A 713 14.52 18.28 29.05
N ILE A 714 14.80 17.42 28.07
CA ILE A 714 16.15 17.24 27.52
C ILE A 714 16.66 18.55 26.90
N ASP A 715 15.81 19.24 26.13
CA ASP A 715 16.18 20.52 25.52
C ASP A 715 16.51 21.60 26.57
N VAL A 716 15.77 21.64 27.68
CA VAL A 716 16.05 22.52 28.82
C VAL A 716 17.37 22.17 29.52
N PHE A 717 17.72 20.88 29.65
CA PHE A 717 19.03 20.48 30.17
C PHE A 717 20.18 20.85 29.25
N LYS A 718 20.00 20.72 27.93
CA LYS A 718 21.00 21.13 26.94
C LYS A 718 21.27 22.64 27.01
N GLU A 719 20.23 23.46 27.06
CA GLU A 719 20.39 24.91 27.25
C GLU A 719 21.02 25.24 28.60
N GLY A 720 20.66 24.52 29.67
CA GLY A 720 21.29 24.68 30.97
C GLY A 720 22.80 24.42 30.93
N LEU A 721 23.22 23.37 30.22
CA LEU A 721 24.63 23.02 30.05
C LEU A 721 25.41 24.06 29.23
N ASP A 722 24.76 24.72 28.27
CA ASP A 722 25.34 25.85 27.54
C ASP A 722 25.56 27.08 28.45
N LEU A 723 24.68 27.29 29.44
CA LEU A 723 24.77 28.38 30.41
C LEU A 723 25.78 28.10 31.54
N PHE A 724 25.95 26.83 31.94
CA PHE A 724 26.85 26.41 33.03
C PHE A 724 27.82 25.30 32.57
N PRO A 725 28.82 25.64 31.75
CA PRO A 725 29.73 24.66 31.14
C PRO A 725 30.66 23.96 32.14
N ASP A 726 30.75 24.42 33.39
CA ASP A 726 31.54 23.79 34.45
C ASP A 726 30.81 22.60 35.11
N SER A 727 29.50 22.45 34.90
CA SER A 727 28.64 21.36 35.42
C SER A 727 28.59 20.13 34.49
N LYS A 728 29.46 20.07 33.48
CA LYS A 728 29.40 19.15 32.33
C LYS A 728 29.19 17.66 32.66
N GLY A 729 29.86 17.14 33.68
CA GLY A 729 29.88 15.70 33.94
C GLY A 729 28.50 15.11 34.29
N GLY A 730 27.80 15.71 35.26
CA GLY A 730 26.51 15.19 35.74
C GLY A 730 25.33 15.53 34.83
N ALA A 731 25.40 16.65 34.10
CA ALA A 731 24.33 17.06 33.18
C ALA A 731 24.35 16.27 31.85
N LEU A 732 25.54 15.92 31.33
CA LEU A 732 25.66 15.07 30.14
C LEU A 732 25.13 13.66 30.39
N GLU A 733 25.46 13.05 31.54
CA GLU A 733 24.95 11.73 31.93
C GLU A 733 23.41 11.70 31.98
N LYS A 734 22.78 12.77 32.52
CA LYS A 734 21.32 12.91 32.57
C LYS A 734 20.71 13.03 31.17
N ILE A 735 21.30 13.86 30.30
CA ILE A 735 20.81 14.09 28.93
C ILE A 735 20.85 12.77 28.15
N GLU A 736 22.00 12.08 28.17
CA GLU A 736 22.20 10.83 27.45
C GLU A 736 21.20 9.75 27.90
N ALA A 737 21.00 9.60 29.22
CA ALA A 737 20.05 8.61 29.75
C ALA A 737 18.59 8.87 29.34
N PHE A 738 18.17 10.13 29.29
CA PHE A 738 16.83 10.49 28.84
C PHE A 738 16.66 10.39 27.31
N GLU A 739 17.71 10.68 26.54
CA GLU A 739 17.72 10.46 25.09
C GLU A 739 17.63 8.96 24.75
N CYS A 740 18.37 8.10 25.43
CA CYS A 740 18.24 6.63 25.29
C CYS A 740 16.83 6.14 25.64
N THR A 741 16.10 6.85 26.51
CA THR A 741 14.70 6.52 26.83
C THR A 741 13.76 6.88 25.66
N LEU A 742 14.05 7.96 24.91
CA LEU A 742 13.27 8.35 23.73
C LEU A 742 13.35 7.33 22.58
N ASP A 743 14.48 6.62 22.45
CA ASP A 743 14.64 5.56 21.45
C ASP A 743 13.61 4.42 21.60
N GLY A 744 12.97 4.29 22.76
CA GLY A 744 11.92 3.32 23.02
C GLY A 744 10.52 3.73 22.55
N ALA A 745 10.31 4.99 22.16
CA ALA A 745 9.00 5.48 21.72
C ALA A 745 8.67 4.95 20.31
N SER A 746 7.38 4.75 20.01
CA SER A 746 6.97 4.38 18.66
C SER A 746 7.25 5.51 17.66
N ASP A 747 7.55 5.17 16.40
CA ASP A 747 7.90 6.16 15.37
C ASP A 747 6.79 7.23 15.20
N ASP A 748 5.52 6.82 15.27
CA ASP A 748 4.37 7.72 15.15
C ASP A 748 4.21 8.65 16.37
N VAL A 749 4.40 8.13 17.58
CA VAL A 749 4.35 8.94 18.81
C VAL A 749 5.50 9.93 18.86
N PHE A 750 6.72 9.49 18.53
CA PHE A 750 7.90 10.34 18.48
C PHE A 750 7.76 11.43 17.41
N ASP A 751 7.36 11.08 16.18
CA ASP A 751 7.18 12.05 15.10
C ASP A 751 6.11 13.10 15.45
N GLU A 752 5.01 12.68 16.09
CA GLU A 752 3.96 13.60 16.51
C GLU A 752 4.40 14.49 17.67
N ALA A 753 5.10 13.95 18.66
CA ALA A 753 5.67 14.71 19.76
C ALA A 753 6.73 15.72 19.28
N MET A 754 7.58 15.31 18.32
CA MET A 754 8.57 16.18 17.69
C MET A 754 7.91 17.28 16.86
N LYS A 755 6.81 16.96 16.17
CA LYS A 755 6.01 17.96 15.46
C LYS A 755 5.39 18.95 16.45
N LYS A 756 4.88 18.51 17.60
CA LYS A 756 4.41 19.42 18.66
C LYS A 756 5.53 20.32 19.17
N PHE A 757 6.70 19.76 19.48
CA PHE A 757 7.86 20.54 19.91
C PHE A 757 8.28 21.60 18.88
N ASN A 758 8.40 21.22 17.61
CA ASN A 758 8.78 22.15 16.54
C ASN A 758 7.73 23.24 16.26
N THR A 759 6.45 22.97 16.52
CA THR A 759 5.35 23.93 16.23
C THR A 759 4.97 24.79 17.42
N GLN A 760 5.03 24.25 18.64
CA GLN A 760 4.57 24.90 19.87
C GLN A 760 5.73 25.33 20.78
N GLY A 761 6.97 24.92 20.47
CA GLY A 761 8.12 25.09 21.35
C GLY A 761 8.07 24.10 22.52
N ARG A 762 8.74 24.45 23.63
CA ARG A 762 8.79 23.61 24.83
C ARG A 762 7.43 23.45 25.48
N HIS A 763 7.20 22.28 26.05
CA HIS A 763 5.99 21.99 26.80
C HIS A 763 5.83 22.99 27.97
N PRO A 764 4.65 23.62 28.18
CA PRO A 764 4.47 24.72 29.15
C PRO A 764 4.78 24.39 30.61
N ARG A 765 4.80 23.11 30.97
CA ARG A 765 5.16 22.63 32.33
C ARG A 765 6.66 22.44 32.55
N VAL A 766 7.48 22.64 31.52
CA VAL A 766 8.93 22.45 31.57
C VAL A 766 9.58 23.82 31.37
N SER A 767 10.18 24.35 32.44
CA SER A 767 10.89 25.64 32.43
C SER A 767 12.38 25.47 32.73
N ILE A 768 13.18 26.47 32.34
CA ILE A 768 14.63 26.47 32.61
C ILE A 768 14.97 26.42 34.11
N ASP A 769 14.07 26.90 34.97
CA ASP A 769 14.21 26.85 36.42
C ASP A 769 14.37 25.41 36.94
N HIS A 770 13.78 24.43 36.24
CA HIS A 770 13.88 23.01 36.59
C HIS A 770 15.28 22.45 36.32
N ALA A 771 15.97 22.92 35.26
CA ALA A 771 17.35 22.53 34.99
C ALA A 771 18.33 23.24 35.91
N ILE A 772 18.13 24.53 36.22
CA ILE A 772 19.04 25.32 37.07
C ILE A 772 19.11 24.76 38.50
N LEU A 773 18.01 24.24 39.04
CA LEU A 773 17.99 23.60 40.37
C LEU A 773 18.60 22.18 40.37
N SER A 774 18.80 21.59 39.19
CA SER A 774 19.20 20.19 38.99
C SER A 774 20.61 20.04 38.39
N MET A 775 21.29 21.16 38.10
CA MET A 775 22.68 21.28 37.62
C MET A 775 23.57 21.76 38.76
#